data_AF-A0A7X6Y7F9-F1
#
_entry.id   AF-A0A7X6Y7F9-F1
#
_cell.length_a   1.000
_cell.length_b   1.000
_cell.length_c   1.000
_cell.angle_alpha   90.00
_cell.angle_beta   90.00
_cell.angle_gamma   90.00
#
_symmetry.space_group_name_H-M   'P 1'
#
loop_
_entity.id
_entity.type
_entity.pdbx_description
1 polymer ?
#
loop_
_entity_poly.entity_id
_entity_poly.type
_entity_poly.pdbx_seq_one_letter_code
_entity_poly.pdbx_strand_id
1 'polypeptide(L)'
;MITYACFNEHDKKAVEELVKFIPGKIFDFHAHVYREKDLNKSTGRNIFIGHDVVEAETWLKNLTKILGREPRGALFMPFPTEKCDIDAANNYLVTQLAQFKESKGLVLVSPTHRKDLILKHLENPQVVGFKPYHLFSSYKPTFDSTIDDYIPDWVWEEANKRNLVIMLHLVKNRALADVDNQRIIREKCKKYPQVKLILAHAARGFNAVNTLRGIGSLRGLENIWFDTSAICEASPIKAILNEFGPTRVLWGSDFPISQTRGKCISLGDGFIWIQEGTTSFEKLATPCNPILVVIESIRALKCAADDFGLNYADIEDIFYNNAVNLLEKVKKDGNAESASLGRLQNIENTGNASCPANSGSMENVTSIKTQALYLQAKKIIPGGVQLLSKRPEMMAPGVWPPYFREARGCEVWDLDGRHYYDMSTNGIGSCLLGYRDPDVTRAVIRRINLGSMSTLNPPEEVCLAGKLLEIHPWAEQVRFARTGGEIGAVAVRIARATTDRSVITISGYHGWHDWYLAANLGEDDALRGHLLLGLDPLGAPRELRKTAVTFKHGDFDEFRKVLDEYGDGLAAVIMEPCRYKDPKNGFLEYVRSETAKRGIILIFDEVTIGWRLNLGGSHLRFGVNPDMAIFAKALGNGHPIAAVIGTKEAMQGAHGSFISSTYWTESVGPAAALAVIDKLEKYDVAGHVAGIGSKIMYLWKQYGGKYDLPVIVEDGYPCLAHFKFDHELSQHLNTLYVQLMLERGFLAGVSIYPTFAHTEEIVDLYGNAIDEVFGIIAGCLKENAVGKMLKGPVAHTGFRRLL
;
A
#
# COMPACT_ATOMS: atom_id res chain seq x y z
N MET A 1 34.79 32.26 2.94
CA MET A 1 33.91 32.85 1.90
C MET A 1 33.72 31.78 0.84
N ILE A 2 32.48 31.38 0.59
CA ILE A 2 32.16 30.40 -0.45
C ILE A 2 31.97 31.19 -1.75
N THR A 3 32.92 31.15 -2.67
CA THR A 3 32.67 31.55 -4.06
C THR A 3 31.88 30.41 -4.75
N TYR A 4 31.03 30.72 -5.75
CA TYR A 4 30.43 29.71 -6.63
C TYR A 4 31.57 28.83 -7.11
N ALA A 5 31.61 27.59 -6.63
CA ALA A 5 32.68 26.69 -7.00
C ALA A 5 32.61 26.52 -8.52
N CYS A 6 33.71 26.82 -9.21
CA CYS A 6 33.76 26.62 -10.66
C CYS A 6 33.47 25.14 -10.94
N PHE A 7 32.39 24.87 -11.66
CA PHE A 7 32.07 23.53 -12.16
C PHE A 7 33.26 23.00 -12.96
N ASN A 8 33.90 21.94 -12.46
CA ASN A 8 35.18 21.43 -12.91
C ASN A 8 35.06 20.06 -13.60
N GLU A 9 36.19 19.47 -14.00
CA GLU A 9 36.20 18.17 -14.68
C GLU A 9 35.70 17.00 -13.80
N HIS A 10 35.88 17.08 -12.47
CA HIS A 10 35.33 16.06 -11.57
C HIS A 10 33.81 16.13 -11.50
N ASP A 11 33.24 17.33 -11.48
CA ASP A 11 31.80 17.53 -11.52
C ASP A 11 31.21 17.05 -12.86
N LYS A 12 31.86 17.37 -13.99
CA LYS A 12 31.46 16.91 -15.33
C LYS A 12 31.36 15.39 -15.40
N LYS A 13 32.43 14.70 -14.97
CA LYS A 13 32.46 13.23 -14.97
C LYS A 13 31.37 12.63 -14.10
N ALA A 14 31.13 13.20 -12.92
CA ALA A 14 30.07 12.73 -12.04
C ALA A 14 28.66 12.97 -12.62
N VAL A 15 28.44 14.07 -13.36
CA VAL A 15 27.17 14.36 -14.05
C VAL A 15 26.94 13.42 -15.23
N GLU A 16 27.99 13.06 -15.99
CA GLU A 16 27.89 12.09 -17.09
C GLU A 16 27.35 10.73 -16.62
N GLU A 17 27.71 10.29 -15.40
CA GLU A 17 27.18 9.07 -14.77
C GLU A 17 25.68 9.17 -14.43
N LEU A 18 25.15 10.39 -14.25
CA LEU A 18 23.79 10.66 -13.79
C LEU A 18 22.82 11.03 -14.92
N VAL A 19 23.31 11.31 -16.13
CA VAL A 19 22.47 11.85 -17.22
C VAL A 19 21.28 10.95 -17.60
N LYS A 20 21.43 9.62 -17.47
CA LYS A 20 20.36 8.65 -17.71
C LYS A 20 19.35 8.55 -16.57
N PHE A 21 19.76 8.94 -15.37
CA PHE A 21 18.92 8.94 -14.18
C PHE A 21 18.06 10.20 -14.11
N ILE A 22 18.61 11.36 -14.46
CA ILE A 22 17.87 12.63 -14.43
C ILE A 22 16.80 12.63 -15.54
N PRO A 23 15.51 12.83 -15.22
CA PRO A 23 14.42 12.73 -16.19
C PRO A 23 14.30 13.99 -17.04
N GLY A 24 13.47 13.94 -18.09
CA GLY A 24 13.32 15.02 -19.07
C GLY A 24 12.76 16.31 -18.51
N LYS A 25 11.91 16.22 -17.47
CA LYS A 25 11.27 17.36 -16.80
C LYS A 25 11.78 17.44 -15.36
N ILE A 26 12.03 18.66 -14.90
CA ILE A 26 12.59 18.93 -13.56
C ILE A 26 11.92 20.16 -12.98
N PHE A 27 11.51 20.07 -11.72
CA PHE A 27 11.07 21.19 -10.90
C PHE A 27 11.90 21.20 -9.62
N ASP A 28 12.62 22.28 -9.35
CA ASP A 28 13.44 22.39 -8.14
C ASP A 28 12.58 22.81 -6.94
N PHE A 29 12.27 21.86 -6.05
CA PHE A 29 11.36 22.14 -4.93
C PHE A 29 11.99 22.93 -3.77
N HIS A 30 13.29 23.22 -3.81
CA HIS A 30 13.96 23.96 -2.74
C HIS A 30 15.07 24.85 -3.29
N ALA A 31 14.77 26.14 -3.47
CA ALA A 31 15.77 27.13 -3.88
C ALA A 31 15.64 28.43 -3.08
N HIS A 32 16.78 28.95 -2.63
CA HIS A 32 16.87 30.20 -1.91
C HIS A 32 17.26 31.37 -2.82
N VAL A 33 16.61 32.52 -2.61
CA VAL A 33 16.96 33.81 -3.23
C VAL A 33 17.16 34.85 -2.13
N TYR A 34 18.18 35.69 -2.26
CA TYR A 34 18.46 36.73 -1.26
C TYR A 34 19.40 37.83 -1.79
N ARG A 35 19.43 38.96 -1.07
CA ARG A 35 20.47 39.98 -1.17
C ARG A 35 21.12 40.12 0.20
N GLU A 36 22.43 40.17 0.26
CA GLU A 36 23.21 40.26 1.50
C GLU A 36 22.76 41.43 2.38
N LYS A 37 22.44 42.58 1.76
CA LYS A 37 21.92 43.75 2.48
C LYS A 37 20.63 43.48 3.25
N ASP A 38 19.80 42.53 2.81
CA ASP A 38 18.54 42.18 3.46
C ASP A 38 18.76 41.16 4.61
N LEU A 39 19.95 40.52 4.67
CA LEU A 39 20.27 39.49 5.65
C LEU A 39 20.77 40.05 6.99
N ASN A 40 21.10 41.36 7.07
CA ASN A 40 21.56 42.06 8.27
C ASN A 40 22.58 41.27 9.10
N LYS A 41 23.66 40.81 8.46
CA LYS A 41 24.65 39.90 9.06
C LYS A 41 25.21 40.44 10.38
N SER A 42 25.10 39.66 11.47
CA SER A 42 26.02 39.77 12.59
C SER A 42 27.32 39.04 12.22
N THR A 43 28.46 39.59 12.62
CA THR A 43 29.83 39.27 12.15
C THR A 43 30.37 37.88 12.54
N GLY A 44 29.53 36.84 12.68
CA GLY A 44 30.03 35.50 12.95
C GLY A 44 28.99 34.39 12.72
N ARG A 45 29.40 33.38 11.94
CA ARG A 45 28.80 32.03 11.80
C ARG A 45 27.65 31.77 10.82
N ASN A 46 27.48 32.51 9.74
CA ASN A 46 26.73 31.97 8.60
C ASN A 46 27.68 31.36 7.57
N ILE A 47 28.09 30.12 7.84
CA ILE A 47 29.07 29.35 7.04
C ILE A 47 28.65 29.15 5.58
N PHE A 48 27.38 29.40 5.23
CA PHE A 48 26.81 29.07 3.93
C PHE A 48 26.49 30.26 3.02
N ILE A 49 26.66 31.50 3.47
CA ILE A 49 26.37 32.68 2.64
C ILE A 49 27.62 33.03 1.84
N GLY A 50 27.60 32.68 0.55
CA GLY A 50 28.74 32.84 -0.36
C GLY A 50 28.77 34.13 -1.18
N HIS A 51 27.60 34.58 -1.65
CA HIS A 51 27.46 35.71 -2.57
C HIS A 51 26.64 36.86 -2.01
N ASP A 52 26.92 38.06 -2.50
CA ASP A 52 26.22 39.30 -2.12
C ASP A 52 24.77 39.30 -2.65
N VAL A 53 24.51 38.66 -3.79
CA VAL A 53 23.19 38.54 -4.41
C VAL A 53 23.01 37.14 -4.98
N VAL A 54 21.85 36.53 -4.75
CA VAL A 54 21.46 35.23 -5.29
C VAL A 54 20.11 35.36 -5.99
N GLU A 55 20.15 35.38 -7.32
CA GLU A 55 19.01 35.63 -8.22
C GLU A 55 18.48 34.34 -8.83
N ALA A 56 17.22 34.37 -9.27
CA ALA A 56 16.62 33.25 -9.98
C ALA A 56 17.33 32.95 -11.33
N GLU A 57 17.83 33.96 -12.05
CA GLU A 57 18.64 33.73 -13.26
C GLU A 57 19.95 32.99 -12.94
N THR A 58 20.59 33.32 -11.81
CA THR A 58 21.82 32.67 -11.36
C THR A 58 21.55 31.21 -10.97
N TRP A 59 20.41 30.93 -10.33
CA TRP A 59 19.94 29.57 -10.08
C TRP A 59 19.78 28.78 -11.38
N LEU A 60 19.05 29.31 -12.36
CA LEU A 60 18.77 28.62 -13.63
C LEU A 60 20.08 28.30 -14.35
N LYS A 61 20.96 29.29 -14.52
CA LYS A 61 22.24 29.12 -15.21
C LYS A 61 23.10 28.02 -14.58
N ASN A 62 23.21 27.98 -13.25
CA ASN A 62 24.05 27.01 -12.56
C ASN A 62 23.43 25.60 -12.56
N LEU A 63 22.13 25.47 -12.29
CA LEU A 63 21.49 24.17 -12.31
C LEU A 63 21.40 23.58 -13.72
N THR A 64 21.12 24.37 -14.76
CA THR A 64 21.13 23.87 -16.15
C THR A 64 22.48 23.25 -16.50
N LYS A 65 23.57 23.88 -16.08
CA LYS A 65 24.93 23.37 -16.29
C LYS A 65 25.17 22.02 -15.61
N ILE A 66 24.62 21.83 -14.41
CA ILE A 66 24.83 20.62 -13.60
C ILE A 66 23.88 19.50 -14.03
N LEU A 67 22.63 19.81 -14.32
CA LEU A 67 21.61 18.82 -14.68
C LEU A 67 21.66 18.44 -16.16
N GLY A 68 22.36 19.23 -16.99
CA GLY A 68 22.39 19.10 -18.44
C GLY A 68 21.06 19.45 -19.12
N ARG A 69 20.08 19.96 -18.36
CA ARG A 69 18.71 20.30 -18.79
C ARG A 69 18.22 21.48 -17.98
N GLU A 70 17.42 22.33 -18.61
CA GLU A 70 16.81 23.49 -17.95
C GLU A 70 15.65 23.03 -17.04
N PRO A 71 15.70 23.33 -15.72
CA PRO A 71 14.53 23.15 -14.87
C PRO A 71 13.37 24.03 -15.35
N ARG A 72 12.15 23.48 -15.29
CA ARG A 72 10.92 24.16 -15.71
C ARG A 72 10.50 25.27 -14.75
N GLY A 73 10.85 25.12 -13.48
CA GLY A 73 10.56 26.09 -12.43
C GLY A 73 11.15 25.66 -11.09
N ALA A 74 10.96 26.51 -10.09
CA ALA A 74 11.37 26.25 -8.72
C ALA A 74 10.33 26.71 -7.69
N LEU A 75 10.44 26.18 -6.48
CA LEU A 75 9.86 26.77 -5.28
C LEU A 75 10.90 27.65 -4.60
N PHE A 76 10.84 28.96 -4.88
CA PHE A 76 11.74 29.95 -4.32
C PHE A 76 11.35 30.37 -2.91
N MET A 77 12.32 30.63 -2.05
CA MET A 77 12.07 31.19 -0.72
C MET A 77 13.23 32.06 -0.24
N PRO A 78 13.01 33.05 0.64
CA PRO A 78 14.10 33.82 1.21
C PRO A 78 15.06 32.94 2.02
N PHE A 79 16.33 33.33 2.07
CA PHE A 79 17.32 32.71 2.95
C PHE A 79 17.19 33.28 4.37
N PRO A 80 16.91 32.46 5.41
CA PRO A 80 16.67 32.95 6.76
C PRO A 80 17.98 33.26 7.50
N THR A 81 18.05 34.41 8.16
CA THR A 81 19.10 34.72 9.16
C THR A 81 18.44 35.32 10.41
N GLU A 82 19.14 35.32 11.55
CA GLU A 82 18.57 35.78 12.83
C GLU A 82 18.07 37.24 12.78
N LYS A 83 18.66 38.09 11.95
CA LYS A 83 18.35 39.52 11.87
C LYS A 83 17.79 39.97 10.51
N CYS A 84 17.49 39.05 9.59
CA CYS A 84 17.06 39.43 8.25
C CYS A 84 15.84 40.36 8.26
N ASP A 85 15.82 41.32 7.35
CA ASP A 85 14.65 42.14 7.06
C ASP A 85 13.64 41.28 6.29
N ILE A 86 12.62 40.80 6.99
CA ILE A 86 11.60 39.89 6.46
C ILE A 86 10.81 40.55 5.32
N ASP A 87 10.49 41.84 5.44
CA ASP A 87 9.71 42.55 4.43
C ASP A 87 10.55 42.77 3.16
N ALA A 88 11.81 43.20 3.31
CA ALA A 88 12.72 43.35 2.18
C ALA A 88 12.97 42.01 1.47
N ALA A 89 13.14 40.93 2.23
CA ALA A 89 13.38 39.59 1.70
C ALA A 89 12.15 39.03 0.95
N ASN A 90 10.94 39.18 1.50
CA ASN A 90 9.70 38.76 0.85
C ASN A 90 9.37 39.61 -0.39
N ASN A 91 9.63 40.92 -0.35
CA ASN A 91 9.52 41.77 -1.53
C ASN A 91 10.51 41.33 -2.62
N TYR A 92 11.75 41.00 -2.25
CA TYR A 92 12.74 40.51 -3.20
C TYR A 92 12.30 39.17 -3.82
N LEU A 93 11.79 38.21 -3.04
CA LEU A 93 11.19 36.98 -3.56
C LEU A 93 10.17 37.26 -4.66
N VAL A 94 9.24 38.19 -4.44
CA VAL A 94 8.20 38.54 -5.42
C VAL A 94 8.82 39.07 -6.73
N THR A 95 9.88 39.88 -6.65
CA THR A 95 10.60 40.33 -7.86
C THR A 95 11.25 39.18 -8.64
N GLN A 96 11.72 38.14 -7.94
CA GLN A 96 12.31 36.97 -8.58
C GLN A 96 11.25 36.07 -9.23
N LEU A 97 10.09 35.91 -8.59
CA LEU A 97 8.98 35.11 -9.13
C LEU A 97 8.45 35.63 -10.47
N ALA A 98 8.42 36.95 -10.64
CA ALA A 98 7.94 37.59 -11.86
C ALA A 98 8.75 37.20 -13.11
N GLN A 99 9.98 36.72 -12.94
CA GLN A 99 10.86 36.29 -14.03
C GLN A 99 10.51 34.89 -14.55
N PHE A 100 9.86 34.04 -13.73
CA PHE A 100 9.62 32.62 -14.04
C PHE A 100 8.18 32.21 -13.73
N LYS A 101 7.32 32.20 -14.76
CA LYS A 101 5.86 31.96 -14.63
C LYS A 101 5.49 30.62 -13.97
N GLU A 102 6.26 29.56 -14.25
CA GLU A 102 6.04 28.23 -13.69
C GLU A 102 6.49 28.13 -12.22
N SER A 103 7.45 28.96 -11.80
CA SER A 103 7.94 29.00 -10.42
C SER A 103 6.89 29.51 -9.42
N LYS A 104 7.07 29.09 -8.17
CA LYS A 104 6.23 29.43 -7.02
C LYS A 104 7.11 29.90 -5.87
N GLY A 105 6.52 30.56 -4.88
CA GLY A 105 7.25 31.13 -3.75
C GLY A 105 6.66 30.83 -2.39
N LEU A 106 7.53 30.72 -1.39
CA LEU A 106 7.16 30.70 0.02
C LEU A 106 7.66 31.97 0.70
N VAL A 107 6.76 32.68 1.37
CA VAL A 107 7.13 33.88 2.11
C VAL A 107 7.68 33.52 3.48
N LEU A 108 8.74 34.19 3.87
CA LEU A 108 9.38 34.06 5.17
C LEU A 108 8.44 34.57 6.26
N VAL A 109 8.29 33.80 7.34
CA VAL A 109 7.43 34.15 8.48
C VAL A 109 8.18 34.05 9.80
N SER A 110 7.80 34.91 10.75
CA SER A 110 8.32 34.94 12.12
C SER A 110 7.16 35.08 13.12
N PRO A 111 7.25 34.48 14.33
CA PRO A 111 6.24 34.62 15.38
C PRO A 111 5.92 36.07 15.78
N THR A 112 6.91 36.97 15.68
CA THR A 112 6.77 38.37 16.13
C THR A 112 6.45 39.34 14.99
N HIS A 113 6.42 38.87 13.73
CA HIS A 113 6.16 39.74 12.59
C HIS A 113 4.66 39.99 12.40
N ARG A 114 4.32 41.15 11.84
CA ARG A 114 2.95 41.57 11.58
C ARG A 114 2.24 40.62 10.60
N LYS A 115 1.20 39.91 11.07
CA LYS A 115 0.40 38.96 10.28
C LYS A 115 -0.14 39.59 8.98
N ASP A 116 -0.67 40.81 9.04
CA ASP A 116 -1.27 41.51 7.90
C ASP A 116 -0.27 41.78 6.76
N LEU A 117 0.99 42.11 7.10
CA LEU A 117 2.04 42.35 6.12
C LEU A 117 2.43 41.06 5.38
N ILE A 118 2.55 39.95 6.10
CA ILE A 118 2.83 38.65 5.48
C ILE A 118 1.70 38.23 4.54
N LEU A 119 0.44 38.34 5.00
CA LEU A 119 -0.70 37.89 4.21
C LEU A 119 -0.90 38.68 2.93
N LYS A 120 -0.46 39.95 2.86
CA LYS A 120 -0.48 40.76 1.64
C LYS A 120 0.28 40.09 0.49
N HIS A 121 1.39 39.39 0.78
CA HIS A 121 2.14 38.69 -0.27
C HIS A 121 1.37 37.52 -0.90
N LEU A 122 0.37 36.95 -0.21
CA LEU A 122 -0.48 35.89 -0.75
C LEU A 122 -1.45 36.41 -1.83
N GLU A 123 -1.58 37.73 -2.02
CA GLU A 123 -2.30 38.30 -3.16
C GLU A 123 -1.58 37.99 -4.49
N ASN A 124 -0.28 37.71 -4.45
CA ASN A 124 0.45 37.25 -5.62
C ASN A 124 0.16 35.75 -5.88
N PRO A 125 -0.38 35.37 -7.06
CA PRO A 125 -0.81 34.00 -7.35
C PRO A 125 0.34 32.99 -7.52
N GLN A 126 1.59 33.44 -7.49
CA GLN A 126 2.77 32.56 -7.44
C GLN A 126 3.23 32.27 -6.01
N VAL A 127 2.77 33.03 -5.01
CA VAL A 127 3.07 32.74 -3.60
C VAL A 127 2.08 31.70 -3.09
N VAL A 128 2.60 30.56 -2.61
CA VAL A 128 1.82 29.34 -2.33
C VAL A 128 1.98 28.85 -0.90
N GLY A 129 2.62 29.62 -0.03
CA GLY A 129 2.76 29.24 1.37
C GLY A 129 3.85 29.96 2.12
N PHE A 130 4.30 29.31 3.19
CA PHE A 130 5.11 29.90 4.23
C PHE A 130 6.42 29.14 4.44
N LYS A 131 7.48 29.91 4.69
CA LYS A 131 8.80 29.45 5.11
C LYS A 131 9.04 29.94 6.55
N PRO A 132 8.65 29.18 7.58
CA PRO A 132 9.06 29.45 8.94
C PRO A 132 10.52 29.03 9.16
N TYR A 133 11.17 29.57 10.20
CA TYR A 133 12.51 29.15 10.55
C TYR A 133 12.84 29.37 12.04
N HIS A 134 13.54 28.41 12.64
CA HIS A 134 13.84 28.40 14.08
C HIS A 134 14.67 29.59 14.58
N LEU A 135 15.41 30.28 13.70
CA LEU A 135 16.19 31.45 14.10
C LEU A 135 15.31 32.60 14.62
N PHE A 136 14.01 32.60 14.27
CA PHE A 136 13.02 33.54 14.78
C PHE A 136 12.35 33.10 16.09
N SER A 137 12.71 31.93 16.61
CA SER A 137 12.26 31.48 17.92
C SER A 137 12.75 32.44 19.01
N SER A 138 11.86 32.75 19.95
CA SER A 138 12.22 33.45 21.19
C SER A 138 13.00 32.54 22.15
N TYR A 139 12.90 31.22 21.99
CA TYR A 139 13.65 30.24 22.78
C TYR A 139 15.12 30.19 22.37
N LYS A 140 16.04 30.17 23.35
CA LYS A 140 17.50 30.10 23.14
C LYS A 140 18.10 28.97 24.00
N PRO A 141 19.02 28.14 23.46
CA PRO A 141 19.52 28.16 22.08
C PRO A 141 18.43 27.71 21.09
N THR A 142 18.38 28.32 19.91
CA THR A 142 17.29 28.07 18.94
C THR A 142 17.26 26.64 18.41
N PHE A 143 18.34 25.86 18.57
CA PHE A 143 18.39 24.43 18.20
C PHE A 143 17.57 23.53 19.12
N ASP A 144 17.16 24.02 20.29
CA ASP A 144 16.29 23.28 21.21
C ASP A 144 14.81 23.68 21.08
N SER A 145 14.50 24.61 20.15
CA SER A 145 13.14 25.06 19.90
C SER A 145 12.23 23.92 19.43
N THR A 146 11.01 23.92 19.95
CA THR A 146 9.89 23.13 19.44
C THR A 146 9.30 23.81 18.20
N ILE A 147 8.50 23.06 17.44
CA ILE A 147 7.86 23.56 16.21
C ILE A 147 6.97 24.78 16.49
N ASP A 148 6.28 24.79 17.64
CA ASP A 148 5.37 25.88 18.02
C ASP A 148 6.12 27.17 18.39
N ASP A 149 7.40 27.09 18.76
CA ASP A 149 8.19 28.28 19.13
C ASP A 149 8.51 29.18 17.92
N TYR A 150 8.46 28.65 16.69
CA TYR A 150 8.78 29.39 15.47
C TYR A 150 7.72 29.29 14.36
N ILE A 151 6.62 28.56 14.59
CA ILE A 151 5.46 28.55 13.69
C ILE A 151 4.22 28.97 14.48
N PRO A 152 3.79 30.25 14.38
CA PRO A 152 2.60 30.70 15.10
C PRO A 152 1.33 30.03 14.56
N ASP A 153 0.34 29.80 15.42
CA ASP A 153 -0.89 29.07 15.08
C ASP A 153 -1.64 29.65 13.87
N TRP A 154 -1.62 30.97 13.69
CA TRP A 154 -2.26 31.61 12.54
C TRP A 154 -1.67 31.16 11.20
N VAL A 155 -0.40 30.74 11.14
CA VAL A 155 0.21 30.21 9.91
C VAL A 155 -0.43 28.89 9.53
N TRP A 156 -0.67 27.99 10.50
CA TRP A 156 -1.37 26.73 10.29
C TRP A 156 -2.82 26.96 9.86
N GLU A 157 -3.51 27.89 10.52
CA GLU A 157 -4.90 28.24 10.20
C GLU A 157 -5.05 28.80 8.78
N GLU A 158 -4.20 29.76 8.39
CA GLU A 158 -4.24 30.36 7.05
C GLU A 158 -3.81 29.35 5.99
N ALA A 159 -2.82 28.51 6.28
CA ALA A 159 -2.39 27.46 5.36
C ALA A 159 -3.49 26.42 5.16
N ASN A 160 -4.20 26.02 6.21
CA ASN A 160 -5.33 25.11 6.10
C ASN A 160 -6.48 25.73 5.31
N LYS A 161 -6.83 26.98 5.63
CA LYS A 161 -7.92 27.71 4.97
C LYS A 161 -7.72 27.85 3.46
N ARG A 162 -6.47 28.02 3.03
CA ARG A 162 -6.09 28.35 1.64
C ARG A 162 -5.35 27.21 0.92
N ASN A 163 -5.30 26.01 1.51
CA ASN A 163 -4.63 24.83 0.96
C ASN A 163 -3.13 25.07 0.62
N LEU A 164 -2.43 25.83 1.47
CA LEU A 164 -1.05 26.31 1.26
C LEU A 164 0.01 25.35 1.80
N VAL A 165 1.24 25.60 1.38
CA VAL A 165 2.45 24.89 1.75
C VAL A 165 3.06 25.47 3.03
N ILE A 166 3.57 24.61 3.92
CA ILE A 166 4.48 25.01 5.00
C ILE A 166 5.78 24.20 4.85
N MET A 167 6.91 24.90 4.68
CA MET A 167 8.24 24.28 4.61
C MET A 167 8.89 24.20 6.00
N LEU A 168 8.77 23.04 6.65
CA LEU A 168 9.24 22.80 8.02
C LEU A 168 10.70 22.32 8.05
N HIS A 169 11.53 23.02 8.84
CA HIS A 169 12.88 22.59 9.19
C HIS A 169 12.86 22.12 10.65
N LEU A 170 13.29 20.88 10.91
CA LEU A 170 13.49 20.38 12.28
C LEU A 170 14.88 20.74 12.78
N VAL A 171 14.99 21.12 14.06
CA VAL A 171 16.23 21.70 14.61
C VAL A 171 16.76 21.05 15.87
N LYS A 172 15.92 20.30 16.59
CA LYS A 172 16.38 19.43 17.69
C LYS A 172 17.38 18.40 17.17
N ASN A 173 18.36 18.03 18.01
CA ASN A 173 19.45 17.13 17.63
C ASN A 173 18.96 15.77 17.10
N ARG A 174 17.92 15.21 17.72
CA ARG A 174 17.31 13.94 17.30
C ARG A 174 16.39 14.05 16.10
N ALA A 175 16.13 15.26 15.60
CA ALA A 175 15.33 15.49 14.41
C ALA A 175 14.00 14.72 14.46
N LEU A 176 13.71 13.87 13.47
CA LEU A 176 12.49 13.08 13.41
C LEU A 176 12.40 11.96 14.47
N ALA A 177 13.52 11.56 15.09
CA ALA A 177 13.54 10.61 16.20
C ALA A 177 13.27 11.26 17.58
N ASP A 178 12.99 12.57 17.61
CA ASP A 178 12.52 13.28 18.79
C ASP A 178 11.00 13.09 18.95
N VAL A 179 10.57 12.59 20.11
CA VAL A 179 9.17 12.24 20.35
C VAL A 179 8.23 13.44 20.31
N ASP A 180 8.70 14.64 20.69
CA ASP A 180 7.87 15.84 20.60
C ASP A 180 7.66 16.28 19.16
N ASN A 181 8.71 16.19 18.32
CA ASN A 181 8.55 16.46 16.90
C ASN A 181 7.52 15.51 16.27
N GLN A 182 7.59 14.22 16.59
CA GLN A 182 6.62 13.23 16.10
C GLN A 182 5.19 13.57 16.55
N ARG A 183 5.02 13.87 17.84
CA ARG A 183 3.73 14.21 18.42
C ARG A 183 3.15 15.48 17.81
N ILE A 184 3.91 16.57 17.77
CA ILE A 184 3.44 17.87 17.26
C ILE A 184 3.12 17.79 15.77
N ILE A 185 3.95 17.12 14.95
CA ILE A 185 3.66 16.92 13.53
C ILE A 185 2.33 16.17 13.37
N ARG A 186 2.11 15.07 14.09
CA ARG A 186 0.85 14.33 14.03
C ARG A 186 -0.34 15.18 14.47
N GLU A 187 -0.23 15.88 15.60
CA GLU A 187 -1.28 16.76 16.12
C GLU A 187 -1.66 17.85 15.11
N LYS A 188 -0.67 18.57 14.56
CA LYS A 188 -0.92 19.65 13.58
C LYS A 188 -1.45 19.11 12.26
N CYS A 189 -0.88 18.03 11.72
CA CYS A 189 -1.37 17.43 10.48
C CYS A 189 -2.81 16.93 10.59
N LYS A 190 -3.20 16.36 11.73
CA LYS A 190 -4.59 15.94 12.00
C LYS A 190 -5.53 17.14 12.19
N LYS A 191 -5.08 18.18 12.90
CA LYS A 191 -5.87 19.40 13.13
C LYS A 191 -6.06 20.22 11.85
N TYR A 192 -5.08 20.21 10.95
CA TYR A 192 -5.04 21.03 9.75
C TYR A 192 -4.86 20.17 8.48
N PRO A 193 -5.88 19.37 8.09
CA PRO A 193 -5.75 18.37 7.03
C PRO A 193 -5.47 18.96 5.64
N GLN A 194 -5.80 20.24 5.40
CA GLN A 194 -5.57 20.90 4.11
C GLN A 194 -4.18 21.54 4.00
N VAL A 195 -3.39 21.56 5.08
CA VAL A 195 -2.01 22.06 5.03
C VAL A 195 -1.13 21.08 4.27
N LYS A 196 -0.31 21.57 3.34
CA LYS A 196 0.73 20.76 2.69
C LYS A 196 2.05 20.93 3.42
N LEU A 197 2.31 20.05 4.39
CA LEU A 197 3.52 20.12 5.19
C LEU A 197 4.70 19.46 4.46
N ILE A 198 5.74 20.24 4.20
CA ILE A 198 6.97 19.77 3.54
C ILE A 198 8.05 19.67 4.60
N LEU A 199 8.60 18.47 4.78
CA LEU A 199 9.73 18.24 5.67
C LEU A 199 11.00 18.49 4.87
N ALA A 200 11.65 19.63 5.11
CA ALA A 200 12.85 20.05 4.41
C ALA A 200 14.07 19.21 4.78
N HIS A 201 14.94 18.95 3.80
CA HIS A 201 16.05 18.01 3.95
C HIS A 201 15.58 16.70 4.61
N ALA A 202 14.37 16.29 4.25
CA ALA A 202 13.49 15.28 4.81
C ALA A 202 13.57 15.17 6.34
N ALA A 203 13.22 16.27 7.01
CA ALA A 203 13.18 16.39 8.46
C ALA A 203 14.57 16.31 9.11
N ARG A 204 15.57 16.96 8.50
CA ARG A 204 16.98 16.92 8.92
C ARG A 204 17.56 15.50 8.82
N GLY A 205 17.26 14.82 7.72
CA GLY A 205 17.75 13.48 7.36
C GLY A 205 19.25 13.40 7.05
N PHE A 206 20.01 14.41 7.44
CA PHE A 206 21.47 14.40 7.45
C PHE A 206 22.07 13.36 8.40
N ASN A 207 21.26 12.84 9.36
CA ASN A 207 21.60 11.65 10.13
C ASN A 207 20.62 10.52 9.80
N ALA A 208 21.12 9.47 9.14
CA ALA A 208 20.32 8.34 8.69
C ALA A 208 19.60 7.59 9.83
N VAL A 209 20.26 7.46 10.99
CA VAL A 209 19.73 6.72 12.15
C VAL A 209 18.51 7.42 12.74
N ASN A 210 18.55 8.76 12.81
CA ASN A 210 17.41 9.56 13.29
C ASN A 210 16.23 9.47 12.32
N THR A 211 16.46 9.47 11.01
CA THR A 211 15.39 9.22 10.03
C THR A 211 14.78 7.84 10.24
N LEU A 212 15.60 6.78 10.28
CA LEU A 212 15.14 5.39 10.44
C LEU A 212 14.30 5.17 11.71
N ARG A 213 14.69 5.79 12.83
CA ARG A 213 13.95 5.69 14.10
C ARG A 213 12.66 6.50 14.12
N GLY A 214 12.58 7.57 13.32
CA GLY A 214 11.48 8.52 13.37
C GLY A 214 10.41 8.34 12.30
N ILE A 215 10.80 7.91 11.10
CA ILE A 215 9.97 8.01 9.89
C ILE A 215 8.65 7.23 9.99
N GLY A 216 8.66 6.07 10.64
CA GLY A 216 7.46 5.24 10.83
C GLY A 216 6.39 5.88 11.71
N SER A 217 6.75 6.86 12.56
CA SER A 217 5.77 7.59 13.40
C SER A 217 4.81 8.47 12.58
N LEU A 218 5.18 8.81 11.35
CA LEU A 218 4.41 9.67 10.47
C LEU A 218 3.40 8.88 9.61
N ARG A 219 3.31 7.55 9.75
CA ARG A 219 2.34 6.72 9.02
C ARG A 219 0.90 7.20 9.26
N GLY A 220 0.08 7.10 8.22
CA GLY A 220 -1.32 7.56 8.23
C GLY A 220 -1.51 9.06 8.05
N LEU A 221 -0.44 9.88 7.98
CA LEU A 221 -0.57 11.29 7.64
C LEU A 221 -0.59 11.47 6.11
N GLU A 222 -1.69 11.98 5.57
CA GLU A 222 -1.89 12.14 4.12
C GLU A 222 -1.37 13.46 3.56
N ASN A 223 -1.05 14.41 4.43
CA ASN A 223 -0.74 15.80 4.09
C ASN A 223 0.73 16.18 4.35
N ILE A 224 1.64 15.19 4.23
CA ILE A 224 3.08 15.35 4.36
C ILE A 224 3.84 14.96 3.09
N TRP A 225 4.95 15.66 2.83
CA TRP A 225 5.90 15.38 1.76
C TRP A 225 7.35 15.61 2.20
N PHE A 226 8.30 14.99 1.51
CA PHE A 226 9.70 14.95 1.89
C PHE A 226 10.58 15.56 0.80
N ASP A 227 11.21 16.69 1.11
CA ASP A 227 12.20 17.31 0.24
C ASP A 227 13.57 16.67 0.47
N THR A 228 14.18 16.15 -0.59
CA THR A 228 15.47 15.42 -0.51
C THR A 228 16.70 16.32 -0.60
N SER A 229 16.50 17.63 -0.72
CA SER A 229 17.59 18.57 -0.93
C SER A 229 18.70 18.46 0.14
N ALA A 230 19.95 18.59 -0.32
CA ALA A 230 21.17 18.49 0.47
C ALA A 230 21.43 17.14 1.18
N ILE A 231 20.55 16.15 1.08
CA ILE A 231 20.78 14.81 1.63
C ILE A 231 21.80 14.07 0.75
N CYS A 232 22.99 13.79 1.30
CA CYS A 232 24.11 13.20 0.55
C CYS A 232 24.37 11.72 0.90
N GLU A 233 23.41 11.06 1.56
CA GLU A 233 23.45 9.64 1.91
C GLU A 233 22.16 8.95 1.47
N ALA A 234 22.26 7.74 0.92
CA ALA A 234 21.10 7.03 0.37
C ALA A 234 20.16 6.49 1.47
N SER A 235 20.70 6.12 2.63
CA SER A 235 19.97 5.51 3.75
C SER A 235 18.73 6.30 4.23
N PRO A 236 18.79 7.62 4.47
CA PRO A 236 17.61 8.40 4.83
C PRO A 236 16.55 8.43 3.72
N ILE A 237 16.96 8.55 2.45
CA ILE A 237 16.03 8.55 1.30
C ILE A 237 15.35 7.18 1.17
N LYS A 238 16.12 6.10 1.30
CA LYS A 238 15.60 4.73 1.31
C LYS A 238 14.62 4.50 2.45
N ALA A 239 14.88 5.03 3.64
CA ALA A 239 13.95 4.95 4.77
C ALA A 239 12.60 5.63 4.45
N ILE A 240 12.63 6.78 3.77
CA ILE A 240 11.42 7.48 3.33
C ILE A 240 10.68 6.69 2.26
N LEU A 241 11.37 6.19 1.23
CA LEU A 241 10.75 5.35 0.18
C LEU A 241 10.11 4.08 0.77
N ASN A 242 10.81 3.43 1.70
CA ASN A 242 10.33 2.24 2.39
C ASN A 242 9.09 2.48 3.25
N GLU A 243 8.88 3.71 3.71
CA GLU A 243 7.67 4.07 4.44
C GLU A 243 6.62 4.61 3.48
N PHE A 244 6.90 5.69 2.76
CA PHE A 244 5.95 6.51 2.03
C PHE A 244 5.86 6.26 0.53
N GLY A 245 6.75 5.46 -0.06
CA GLY A 245 6.84 5.28 -1.51
C GLY A 245 7.38 6.52 -2.23
N PRO A 246 7.49 6.50 -3.57
CA PRO A 246 8.08 7.58 -4.35
C PRO A 246 7.17 8.82 -4.48
N THR A 247 5.85 8.68 -4.33
CA THR A 247 4.86 9.74 -4.63
C THR A 247 4.82 10.91 -3.63
N ARG A 248 5.54 10.77 -2.51
CA ARG A 248 5.67 11.81 -1.47
C ARG A 248 7.07 12.42 -1.41
N VAL A 249 7.97 11.98 -2.29
CA VAL A 249 9.36 12.42 -2.33
C VAL A 249 9.50 13.50 -3.38
N LEU A 250 10.17 14.59 -3.01
CA LEU A 250 10.40 15.75 -3.85
C LEU A 250 11.90 15.93 -4.01
N TRP A 251 12.34 16.15 -5.24
CA TRP A 251 13.69 16.60 -5.50
C TRP A 251 13.79 18.12 -5.32
N GLY A 252 14.83 18.57 -4.62
CA GLY A 252 15.17 19.96 -4.44
C GLY A 252 16.68 20.13 -4.43
N SER A 253 17.19 21.27 -4.87
CA SER A 253 18.63 21.51 -4.91
C SER A 253 19.17 22.03 -3.58
N ASP A 254 18.37 22.80 -2.84
CA ASP A 254 18.81 23.68 -1.75
C ASP A 254 19.84 24.72 -2.25
N PHE A 255 19.60 25.29 -3.43
CA PHE A 255 20.46 26.36 -3.94
C PHE A 255 20.43 27.58 -2.99
N PRO A 256 21.58 28.20 -2.63
CA PRO A 256 22.93 27.97 -3.16
C PRO A 256 23.80 26.99 -2.34
N ILE A 257 23.29 26.37 -1.27
CA ILE A 257 24.04 25.35 -0.49
C ILE A 257 24.54 24.23 -1.42
N SER A 258 23.69 23.88 -2.37
CA SER A 258 23.93 22.93 -3.45
C SER A 258 25.18 23.20 -4.30
N GLN A 259 25.69 24.44 -4.29
CA GLN A 259 26.87 24.91 -5.03
C GLN A 259 28.17 24.84 -4.21
N THR A 260 28.10 24.37 -2.97
CA THR A 260 29.30 24.13 -2.14
C THR A 260 29.96 22.81 -2.51
N ARG A 261 31.28 22.70 -2.26
CA ARG A 261 32.03 21.46 -2.46
C ARG A 261 32.09 20.62 -1.19
N GLY A 262 31.72 19.36 -1.32
CA GLY A 262 31.74 18.39 -0.22
C GLY A 262 30.38 17.75 -0.01
N LYS A 263 30.14 17.24 1.20
CA LYS A 263 28.87 16.59 1.56
C LYS A 263 28.61 16.64 3.05
N CYS A 264 27.34 16.54 3.39
CA CYS A 264 26.91 16.22 4.75
C CYS A 264 26.98 14.71 4.97
N ILE A 265 27.47 14.28 6.13
CA ILE A 265 27.51 12.86 6.52
C ILE A 265 26.99 12.65 7.93
N SER A 266 26.37 11.49 8.16
CA SER A 266 26.05 11.01 9.50
C SER A 266 27.32 10.80 10.32
N LEU A 267 27.36 11.28 11.56
CA LEU A 267 28.45 11.04 12.51
C LEU A 267 27.88 10.84 13.91
N GLY A 268 27.93 9.61 14.42
CA GLY A 268 27.34 9.26 15.72
C GLY A 268 25.83 9.53 15.75
N ASP A 269 25.39 10.32 16.72
CA ASP A 269 24.00 10.77 16.91
C ASP A 269 23.67 12.09 16.16
N GLY A 270 24.64 12.67 15.45
CA GLY A 270 24.52 13.90 14.69
C GLY A 270 25.02 13.78 13.25
N PHE A 271 25.44 14.90 12.68
CA PHE A 271 26.02 14.96 11.34
C PHE A 271 27.08 16.06 11.27
N ILE A 272 27.95 15.98 10.27
CA ILE A 272 28.96 16.98 9.99
C ILE A 272 29.00 17.31 8.49
N TRP A 273 29.24 18.58 8.18
CA TRP A 273 29.56 19.03 6.83
C TRP A 273 31.07 18.94 6.60
N ILE A 274 31.49 18.05 5.70
CA ILE A 274 32.88 17.93 5.25
C ILE A 274 33.03 18.75 3.97
N GLN A 275 33.80 19.84 4.04
CA GLN A 275 33.97 20.83 2.98
C GLN A 275 35.40 21.38 2.96
N GLU A 276 35.79 22.08 1.90
CA GLU A 276 37.15 22.63 1.72
C GLU A 276 37.56 23.60 2.84
N GLY A 277 36.58 24.23 3.51
CA GLY A 277 36.82 25.11 4.66
C GLY A 277 36.92 24.40 6.02
N THR A 278 36.48 23.13 6.11
CA THR A 278 36.48 22.36 7.36
C THR A 278 37.44 21.17 7.35
N THR A 279 37.95 20.79 6.17
CA THR A 279 38.80 19.61 5.99
C THR A 279 39.89 19.89 4.95
N SER A 280 41.14 19.59 5.31
CA SER A 280 42.27 19.55 4.38
C SER A 280 42.28 18.23 3.60
N PHE A 281 41.55 18.17 2.49
CA PHE A 281 41.42 16.95 1.66
C PHE A 281 42.75 16.45 1.11
N GLU A 282 43.72 17.35 0.90
CA GLU A 282 45.07 17.06 0.44
C GLU A 282 45.94 16.34 1.48
N LYS A 283 45.56 16.42 2.76
CA LYS A 283 46.28 15.80 3.89
C LYS A 283 45.68 14.47 4.31
N LEU A 284 44.62 14.01 3.64
CA LEU A 284 44.02 12.71 3.91
C LEU A 284 44.93 11.60 3.36
N ALA A 285 44.88 10.41 3.98
CA ALA A 285 45.66 9.25 3.57
C ALA A 285 45.46 8.87 2.09
N THR A 286 44.28 9.20 1.55
CA THR A 286 43.96 9.14 0.12
C THR A 286 43.44 10.51 -0.31
N PRO A 287 44.03 11.17 -1.33
CA PRO A 287 43.52 12.44 -1.84
C PRO A 287 42.08 12.32 -2.31
N CYS A 288 41.21 13.19 -1.80
CA CYS A 288 39.80 13.25 -2.17
C CYS A 288 39.51 14.53 -2.96
N ASN A 289 38.75 14.42 -4.05
CA ASN A 289 38.32 15.58 -4.85
C ASN A 289 36.82 15.83 -4.59
N PRO A 290 36.45 16.75 -3.68
CA PRO A 290 35.06 17.02 -3.37
C PRO A 290 34.33 17.66 -4.57
N ILE A 291 33.18 17.09 -4.92
CA ILE A 291 32.28 17.61 -5.96
C ILE A 291 31.17 18.46 -5.32
N LEU A 292 30.32 19.06 -6.16
CA LEU A 292 29.20 19.86 -5.69
C LEU A 292 28.19 19.03 -4.89
N VAL A 293 27.67 19.59 -3.79
CA VAL A 293 26.67 18.96 -2.91
C VAL A 293 25.43 18.50 -3.69
N VAL A 294 24.98 19.25 -4.70
CA VAL A 294 23.84 18.83 -5.52
C VAL A 294 24.11 17.52 -6.26
N ILE A 295 25.35 17.30 -6.71
CA ILE A 295 25.73 16.07 -7.42
C ILE A 295 25.79 14.90 -6.43
N GLU A 296 26.37 15.11 -5.24
CA GLU A 296 26.36 14.13 -4.14
C GLU A 296 24.93 13.75 -3.75
N SER A 297 24.02 14.72 -3.68
CA SER A 297 22.62 14.48 -3.35
C SER A 297 21.88 13.69 -4.44
N ILE A 298 22.12 14.00 -5.72
CA ILE A 298 21.55 13.20 -6.82
C ILE A 298 22.12 11.77 -6.83
N ARG A 299 23.41 11.57 -6.51
CA ARG A 299 24.00 10.22 -6.36
C ARG A 299 23.35 9.45 -5.22
N ALA A 300 23.10 10.10 -4.09
CA ALA A 300 22.38 9.50 -2.97
C ALA A 300 20.96 9.09 -3.35
N LEU A 301 20.23 9.96 -4.05
CA LEU A 301 18.89 9.66 -4.55
C LEU A 301 18.91 8.51 -5.56
N LYS A 302 19.85 8.48 -6.50
CA LYS A 302 20.02 7.38 -7.46
C LYS A 302 20.27 6.06 -6.76
N CYS A 303 21.19 6.03 -5.80
CA CYS A 303 21.48 4.82 -5.04
C CYS A 303 20.26 4.31 -4.27
N ALA A 304 19.49 5.21 -3.64
CA ALA A 304 18.25 4.83 -2.96
C ALA A 304 17.17 4.34 -3.95
N ALA A 305 17.10 4.94 -5.14
CA ALA A 305 16.18 4.55 -6.20
C ALA A 305 16.48 3.16 -6.77
N ASP A 306 17.75 2.88 -7.07
CA ASP A 306 18.20 1.57 -7.57
C ASP A 306 17.92 0.47 -6.52
N ASP A 307 18.23 0.76 -5.24
CA ASP A 307 17.99 -0.15 -4.12
C ASP A 307 16.51 -0.47 -3.89
N PHE A 308 15.64 0.50 -4.15
CA PHE A 308 14.19 0.34 -4.00
C PHE A 308 13.55 -0.30 -5.23
N GLY A 309 14.19 -0.17 -6.41
CA GLY A 309 13.66 -0.65 -7.68
C GLY A 309 12.73 0.34 -8.38
N LEU A 310 12.99 1.65 -8.24
CA LEU A 310 12.23 2.68 -8.94
C LEU A 310 12.44 2.59 -10.46
N ASN A 311 11.35 2.75 -11.22
CA ASN A 311 11.41 2.84 -12.68
C ASN A 311 11.45 4.30 -13.14
N TYR A 312 11.58 4.55 -14.46
CA TYR A 312 11.69 5.90 -15.01
C TYR A 312 10.51 6.82 -14.65
N ALA A 313 9.28 6.29 -14.60
CA ALA A 313 8.10 7.07 -14.23
C ALA A 313 8.16 7.51 -12.76
N ASP A 314 8.61 6.63 -11.85
CA ASP A 314 8.81 6.99 -10.45
C ASP A 314 9.86 8.10 -10.30
N ILE A 315 10.91 8.08 -11.13
CA ILE A 315 11.94 9.13 -11.12
C ILE A 315 11.38 10.45 -11.66
N GLU A 316 10.60 10.44 -12.74
CA GLU A 316 9.90 11.64 -13.22
C GLU A 316 8.92 12.19 -12.18
N ASP A 317 8.27 11.32 -11.40
CA ASP A 317 7.42 11.73 -10.28
C ASP A 317 8.22 12.51 -9.23
N ILE A 318 9.37 11.98 -8.79
CA ILE A 318 10.22 12.62 -7.76
C ILE A 318 10.77 13.97 -8.24
N PHE A 319 11.23 14.06 -9.48
CA PHE A 319 11.84 15.28 -10.03
C PHE A 319 10.83 16.32 -10.52
N TYR A 320 9.58 15.93 -10.82
CA TYR A 320 8.63 16.83 -11.46
C TYR A 320 7.17 16.62 -11.06
N ASN A 321 6.57 15.45 -11.32
CA ASN A 321 5.10 15.34 -11.22
C ASN A 321 4.61 15.53 -9.78
N ASN A 322 5.34 15.05 -8.76
CA ASN A 322 4.96 15.24 -7.36
C ASN A 322 4.90 16.73 -7.00
N ALA A 323 5.90 17.52 -7.44
CA ALA A 323 5.96 18.96 -7.20
C ALA A 323 4.78 19.68 -7.86
N VAL A 324 4.55 19.42 -9.15
CA VAL A 324 3.47 20.07 -9.91
C VAL A 324 2.10 19.68 -9.35
N ASN A 325 1.86 18.39 -9.10
CA ASN A 325 0.59 17.91 -8.54
C ASN A 325 0.29 18.51 -7.16
N LEU A 326 1.31 18.66 -6.31
CA LEU A 326 1.19 19.27 -4.99
C LEU A 326 0.81 20.75 -5.09
N LEU A 327 1.48 21.49 -5.98
CA LEU A 327 1.33 22.93 -6.14
C LEU A 327 0.08 23.32 -6.97
N GLU A 328 -0.36 22.51 -7.92
CA GLU A 328 -1.61 22.74 -8.68
C GLU A 328 -2.85 22.63 -7.78
N LYS A 329 -2.85 21.67 -6.84
CA LYS A 329 -3.92 21.54 -5.84
C LYS A 329 -4.03 22.78 -4.94
N VAL A 330 -3.00 23.63 -4.82
CA VAL A 330 -3.07 24.89 -4.03
C VAL A 330 -4.02 25.90 -4.68
N LYS A 331 -4.23 25.83 -6.01
CA LYS A 331 -5.00 26.83 -6.76
C LYS A 331 -6.50 26.53 -6.90
N LYS A 332 -6.95 25.29 -6.74
CA LYS A 332 -8.30 24.88 -7.18
C LYS A 332 -9.45 25.24 -6.23
N ASP A 333 -9.19 25.50 -4.95
CA ASP A 333 -10.29 25.61 -3.96
C ASP A 333 -10.61 27.04 -3.51
N GLY A 334 -10.01 28.05 -4.16
CA GLY A 334 -10.31 29.46 -3.91
C GLY A 334 -11.61 29.97 -4.57
N ASN A 335 -12.25 29.14 -5.41
CA ASN A 335 -13.55 29.40 -6.06
C ASN A 335 -14.12 28.06 -6.54
N ALA A 336 -14.97 27.41 -5.74
CA ALA A 336 -15.69 26.20 -6.17
C ALA A 336 -17.09 26.11 -5.56
N GLU A 337 -17.98 26.97 -6.04
CA GLU A 337 -19.35 26.54 -6.38
C GLU A 337 -19.49 26.68 -7.90
N SER A 338 -20.03 25.65 -8.55
CA SER A 338 -20.31 25.53 -10.00
C SER A 338 -19.12 25.18 -10.93
N ALA A 339 -18.91 23.87 -11.17
CA ALA A 339 -18.62 23.32 -12.50
C ALA A 339 -18.42 21.79 -12.44
N SER A 340 -19.52 21.05 -12.31
CA SER A 340 -19.54 19.62 -12.61
C SER A 340 -20.75 19.31 -13.48
N LEU A 341 -20.64 19.59 -14.78
CA LEU A 341 -21.46 19.04 -15.86
C LEU A 341 -20.98 19.65 -17.19
N GLY A 342 -20.35 18.85 -18.04
CA GLY A 342 -20.03 19.25 -19.41
C GLY A 342 -18.61 18.92 -19.86
N ARG A 343 -18.31 17.62 -20.05
CA ARG A 343 -17.34 17.12 -21.04
C ARG A 343 -17.37 15.60 -21.07
N LEU A 344 -18.47 15.06 -21.60
CA LEU A 344 -18.56 13.70 -22.11
C LEU A 344 -19.36 13.77 -23.41
N GLN A 345 -18.70 14.20 -24.48
CA GLN A 345 -19.10 14.00 -25.87
C GLN A 345 -17.91 14.41 -26.75
N ASN A 346 -17.68 13.66 -27.83
CA ASN A 346 -16.60 13.75 -28.81
C ASN A 346 -15.40 12.84 -28.58
N ILE A 347 -15.63 11.52 -28.66
CA ILE A 347 -14.68 10.62 -29.33
C ILE A 347 -15.50 9.65 -30.20
N GLU A 348 -15.83 10.07 -31.41
CA GLU A 348 -16.16 9.17 -32.52
C GLU A 348 -15.42 9.66 -33.78
N ASN A 349 -15.01 8.68 -34.59
CA ASN A 349 -14.37 8.78 -35.91
C ASN A 349 -12.92 9.25 -35.99
N THR A 350 -12.01 8.27 -36.05
CA THR A 350 -11.19 8.05 -37.26
C THR A 350 -10.72 6.60 -37.29
N GLY A 351 -11.22 5.81 -38.25
CA GLY A 351 -10.60 4.56 -38.65
C GLY A 351 -9.50 4.83 -39.68
N ASN A 352 -8.30 4.27 -39.46
CA ASN A 352 -7.61 3.50 -40.49
C ASN A 352 -6.41 2.76 -39.91
N ALA A 353 -6.25 1.53 -40.39
CA ALA A 353 -5.23 0.58 -39.97
C ALA A 353 -3.83 0.97 -40.46
N SER A 354 -2.85 0.83 -39.57
CA SER A 354 -1.56 0.18 -39.87
C SER A 354 -0.88 -0.16 -38.55
N CYS A 355 -0.46 -1.41 -38.42
CA CYS A 355 0.25 -1.95 -37.27
C CYS A 355 1.71 -1.49 -37.32
N PRO A 356 2.32 -1.05 -36.20
CA PRO A 356 3.77 -1.16 -36.05
C PRO A 356 4.17 -2.00 -34.84
N ALA A 357 5.33 -2.62 -35.04
CA ALA A 357 6.03 -3.57 -34.21
C ALA A 357 6.01 -3.28 -32.70
N ASN A 358 5.79 -4.38 -31.98
CA ASN A 358 5.77 -4.53 -30.53
C ASN A 358 7.13 -4.14 -29.91
N SER A 359 7.15 -3.02 -29.18
CA SER A 359 8.08 -2.75 -28.08
C SER A 359 7.28 -2.04 -26.97
N GLY A 360 6.25 -2.72 -26.47
CA GLY A 360 5.43 -2.19 -25.38
C GLY A 360 6.22 -2.11 -24.08
N SER A 361 6.85 -0.96 -23.80
CA SER A 361 7.39 -0.66 -22.48
C SER A 361 6.24 -0.48 -21.48
N MET A 362 6.44 -0.99 -20.25
CA MET A 362 5.53 -0.82 -19.11
C MET A 362 5.22 0.67 -18.79
N GLU A 363 5.98 1.61 -19.36
CA GLU A 363 5.89 3.05 -19.14
C GLU A 363 4.54 3.67 -19.53
N ASN A 364 3.74 3.03 -20.40
CA ASN A 364 2.45 3.58 -20.81
C ASN A 364 1.27 3.23 -19.89
N VAL A 365 1.37 2.19 -19.04
CA VAL A 365 0.23 1.73 -18.21
C VAL A 365 -0.05 2.71 -17.06
N THR A 366 0.99 3.35 -16.52
CA THR A 366 0.87 4.35 -15.44
C THR A 366 0.21 5.65 -15.88
N SER A 367 0.21 5.98 -17.17
CA SER A 367 -0.50 7.16 -17.72
C SER A 367 -1.99 6.94 -18.00
N ILE A 368 -2.45 5.68 -18.03
CA ILE A 368 -3.83 5.33 -18.38
C ILE A 368 -4.67 5.30 -17.09
N LYS A 369 -5.76 6.08 -17.07
CA LYS A 369 -6.72 6.13 -15.96
C LYS A 369 -7.32 4.75 -15.63
N THR A 370 -7.64 4.50 -14.37
CA THR A 370 -8.00 3.18 -13.84
C THR A 370 -9.14 2.51 -14.63
N GLN A 371 -10.22 3.23 -14.93
CA GLN A 371 -11.37 2.68 -15.67
C GLN A 371 -11.08 2.46 -17.16
N ALA A 372 -10.27 3.33 -17.79
CA ALA A 372 -9.93 3.19 -19.20
C ALA A 372 -9.13 1.90 -19.45
N LEU A 373 -8.21 1.57 -18.55
CA LEU A 373 -7.46 0.32 -18.60
C LEU A 373 -8.37 -0.90 -18.48
N TYR A 374 -9.43 -0.83 -17.66
CA TYR A 374 -10.37 -1.94 -17.51
C TYR A 374 -11.21 -2.18 -18.76
N LEU A 375 -11.66 -1.11 -19.41
CA LEU A 375 -12.36 -1.23 -20.70
C LEU A 375 -11.47 -1.84 -21.78
N GLN A 376 -10.16 -1.55 -21.76
CA GLN A 376 -9.20 -2.22 -22.62
C GLN A 376 -9.03 -3.70 -22.23
N ALA A 377 -8.86 -3.98 -20.94
CA ALA A 377 -8.69 -5.33 -20.43
C ALA A 377 -9.88 -6.24 -20.77
N LYS A 378 -11.12 -5.74 -20.71
CA LYS A 378 -12.31 -6.50 -21.13
C LYS A 378 -12.28 -6.97 -22.60
N LYS A 379 -11.47 -6.33 -23.45
CA LYS A 379 -11.29 -6.75 -24.85
C LYS A 379 -10.27 -7.89 -25.02
N ILE A 380 -9.35 -8.06 -24.07
CA ILE A 380 -8.19 -8.96 -24.21
C ILE A 380 -8.07 -10.01 -23.09
N ILE A 381 -8.78 -9.84 -21.98
CA ILE A 381 -8.83 -10.76 -20.84
C ILE A 381 -10.29 -11.20 -20.68
N PRO A 382 -10.60 -12.51 -20.68
CA PRO A 382 -11.94 -13.02 -20.41
C PRO A 382 -12.51 -12.49 -19.08
N GLY A 383 -13.56 -11.67 -19.18
CA GLY A 383 -14.16 -11.01 -18.02
C GLY A 383 -13.30 -9.92 -17.37
N GLY A 384 -12.32 -9.38 -18.10
CA GLY A 384 -11.53 -8.18 -17.75
C GLY A 384 -10.47 -8.35 -16.66
N VAL A 385 -10.50 -9.43 -15.89
CA VAL A 385 -9.56 -9.72 -14.79
C VAL A 385 -9.29 -11.23 -14.68
N GLN A 386 -8.25 -11.60 -13.94
CA GLN A 386 -7.84 -12.99 -13.71
C GLN A 386 -8.64 -13.72 -12.61
N LEU A 387 -9.38 -12.99 -11.76
CA LEU A 387 -10.13 -13.56 -10.64
C LEU A 387 -11.56 -13.00 -10.58
N LEU A 388 -12.56 -13.89 -10.62
CA LEU A 388 -13.97 -13.52 -10.61
C LEU A 388 -14.35 -12.60 -9.44
N SER A 389 -13.95 -12.94 -8.21
CA SER A 389 -14.29 -12.17 -7.00
C SER A 389 -13.68 -10.76 -6.96
N LYS A 390 -12.72 -10.46 -7.84
CA LYS A 390 -12.11 -9.14 -7.99
C LYS A 390 -12.67 -8.34 -9.18
N ARG A 391 -13.67 -8.88 -9.89
CA ARG A 391 -14.35 -8.12 -10.95
C ARG A 391 -15.08 -6.93 -10.34
N PRO A 392 -14.92 -5.70 -10.88
CA PRO A 392 -15.72 -4.53 -10.47
C PRO A 392 -17.22 -4.79 -10.48
N GLU A 393 -17.70 -5.66 -11.38
CA GLU A 393 -19.09 -6.05 -11.49
C GLU A 393 -19.64 -6.78 -10.25
N MET A 394 -18.77 -7.39 -9.44
CA MET A 394 -19.16 -8.03 -8.19
C MET A 394 -19.31 -7.05 -7.03
N MET A 395 -18.86 -5.80 -7.20
CA MET A 395 -18.79 -4.78 -6.14
C MET A 395 -19.69 -3.59 -6.46
N ALA A 396 -19.29 -2.77 -7.43
CA ALA A 396 -20.04 -1.61 -7.91
C ALA A 396 -19.66 -1.34 -9.38
N PRO A 397 -20.37 -1.95 -10.36
CA PRO A 397 -20.03 -1.86 -11.77
C PRO A 397 -19.87 -0.41 -12.26
N GLY A 398 -18.77 -0.12 -12.96
CA GLY A 398 -18.46 1.21 -13.50
C GLY A 398 -17.93 2.23 -12.50
N VAL A 399 -17.95 1.90 -11.20
CA VAL A 399 -17.53 2.80 -10.11
C VAL A 399 -16.35 2.23 -9.33
N TRP A 400 -16.39 0.95 -8.98
CA TRP A 400 -15.33 0.27 -8.24
C TRP A 400 -13.99 0.31 -9.01
N PRO A 401 -12.87 0.68 -8.37
CA PRO A 401 -11.57 0.78 -9.02
C PRO A 401 -11.01 -0.62 -9.37
N PRO A 402 -10.79 -0.94 -10.66
CA PRO A 402 -10.33 -2.26 -11.10
C PRO A 402 -8.85 -2.55 -10.86
N TYR A 403 -8.01 -1.50 -10.76
CA TYR A 403 -6.56 -1.62 -10.66
C TYR A 403 -6.00 -0.76 -9.55
N PHE A 404 -4.90 -1.20 -8.96
CA PHE A 404 -4.12 -0.46 -7.98
C PHE A 404 -2.72 -0.20 -8.53
N ARG A 405 -2.15 0.95 -8.19
CA ARG A 405 -0.74 1.28 -8.41
C ARG A 405 0.13 0.71 -7.30
N GLU A 406 -0.29 0.91 -6.06
CA GLU A 406 0.46 0.52 -4.86
C GLU A 406 -0.49 0.19 -3.70
N ALA A 407 -0.01 -0.62 -2.77
CA ALA A 407 -0.72 -0.96 -1.54
C ALA A 407 0.28 -1.17 -0.38
N ARG A 408 -0.09 -0.73 0.82
CA ARG A 408 0.75 -0.79 2.03
C ARG A 408 -0.13 -0.90 3.28
N GLY A 409 0.15 -1.84 4.17
CA GLY A 409 -0.67 -2.09 5.35
C GLY A 409 -2.09 -2.48 4.93
N CYS A 410 -3.08 -1.64 5.22
CA CYS A 410 -4.44 -1.77 4.70
C CYS A 410 -4.83 -0.57 3.81
N GLU A 411 -3.87 0.14 3.25
CA GLU A 411 -4.08 1.29 2.35
C GLU A 411 -3.79 0.88 0.90
N VAL A 412 -4.58 1.41 -0.04
CA VAL A 412 -4.48 1.15 -1.48
C VAL A 412 -4.59 2.46 -2.25
N TRP A 413 -3.76 2.61 -3.29
CA TRP A 413 -3.85 3.71 -4.24
C TRP A 413 -4.14 3.20 -5.64
N ASP A 414 -5.14 3.75 -6.30
CA ASP A 414 -5.47 3.43 -7.70
C ASP A 414 -4.55 4.16 -8.71
N LEU A 415 -4.74 3.88 -10.01
CA LEU A 415 -3.95 4.52 -11.08
C LEU A 415 -4.30 6.01 -11.26
N ASP A 416 -5.46 6.46 -10.76
CA ASP A 416 -5.85 7.87 -10.72
C ASP A 416 -5.29 8.59 -9.48
N GLY A 417 -4.51 7.89 -8.63
CA GLY A 417 -3.89 8.42 -7.42
C GLY A 417 -4.88 8.62 -6.26
N ARG A 418 -6.08 8.03 -6.32
CA ARG A 418 -7.03 8.04 -5.21
C ARG A 418 -6.60 7.04 -4.17
N HIS A 419 -6.68 7.45 -2.91
CA HIS A 419 -6.36 6.65 -1.74
C HIS A 419 -7.62 6.01 -1.17
N TYR A 420 -7.46 4.80 -0.67
CA TYR A 420 -8.50 4.07 0.04
C TYR A 420 -7.93 3.28 1.22
N TYR A 421 -8.68 3.22 2.33
CA TYR A 421 -8.51 2.17 3.33
C TYR A 421 -9.29 0.92 2.89
N ASP A 422 -8.62 -0.23 2.82
CA ASP A 422 -9.22 -1.51 2.43
C ASP A 422 -9.91 -2.20 3.61
N MET A 423 -11.16 -1.79 3.82
CA MET A 423 -12.10 -2.39 4.77
C MET A 423 -12.93 -3.50 4.12
N SER A 424 -12.38 -4.19 3.11
CA SER A 424 -13.01 -5.31 2.42
C SER A 424 -12.28 -6.62 2.73
N THR A 425 -12.01 -7.45 1.72
CA THR A 425 -11.46 -8.79 1.89
C THR A 425 -9.93 -8.85 1.87
N ASN A 426 -9.22 -7.72 1.74
CA ASN A 426 -7.75 -7.65 1.84
C ASN A 426 -7.01 -8.72 1.01
N GLY A 427 -7.21 -8.67 -0.31
CA GLY A 427 -6.66 -9.67 -1.23
C GLY A 427 -7.38 -11.02 -1.20
N ILE A 428 -8.69 -11.05 -0.90
CA ILE A 428 -9.47 -12.29 -0.74
C ILE A 428 -8.92 -13.16 0.40
N GLY A 429 -8.46 -12.50 1.46
CA GLY A 429 -7.95 -13.13 2.67
C GLY A 429 -6.54 -13.68 2.52
N SER A 430 -5.78 -13.29 1.50
CA SER A 430 -4.36 -13.70 1.40
C SER A 430 -3.45 -12.87 2.29
N CYS A 431 -3.73 -11.58 2.50
CA CYS A 431 -2.82 -10.65 3.18
C CYS A 431 -3.16 -10.48 4.67
N LEU A 432 -3.06 -11.53 5.48
CA LEU A 432 -3.39 -11.49 6.92
C LEU A 432 -2.59 -10.43 7.72
N LEU A 433 -1.33 -10.20 7.38
CA LEU A 433 -0.48 -9.20 8.02
C LEU A 433 -0.66 -7.79 7.43
N GLY A 434 -1.45 -7.66 6.35
CA GLY A 434 -1.53 -6.48 5.52
C GLY A 434 -0.59 -6.53 4.30
N TYR A 435 -0.80 -5.60 3.37
CA TYR A 435 -0.01 -5.41 2.17
C TYR A 435 1.41 -4.93 2.50
N ARG A 436 2.41 -5.45 1.78
CA ARG A 436 3.83 -5.07 1.93
C ARG A 436 4.31 -5.15 3.38
N ASP A 437 3.96 -6.24 4.07
CA ASP A 437 4.47 -6.48 5.42
C ASP A 437 6.00 -6.41 5.41
N PRO A 438 6.63 -5.60 6.28
CA PRO A 438 8.06 -5.33 6.18
C PRO A 438 8.93 -6.57 6.46
N ASP A 439 8.47 -7.50 7.28
CA ASP A 439 9.25 -8.70 7.63
C ASP A 439 9.21 -9.70 6.47
N VAL A 440 8.02 -9.93 5.91
CA VAL A 440 7.84 -10.77 4.71
C VAL A 440 8.57 -10.18 3.51
N THR A 441 8.44 -8.86 3.29
CA THR A 441 9.10 -8.17 2.17
C THR A 441 10.62 -8.31 2.22
N ARG A 442 11.23 -8.16 3.41
CA ARG A 442 12.68 -8.33 3.57
C ARG A 442 13.12 -9.78 3.29
N ALA A 443 12.36 -10.77 3.75
CA ALA A 443 12.67 -12.18 3.48
C ALA A 443 12.62 -12.49 1.98
N VAL A 444 11.61 -11.98 1.28
CA VAL A 444 11.44 -12.16 -0.17
C VAL A 444 12.53 -11.44 -0.96
N ILE A 445 12.82 -10.17 -0.67
CA ILE A 445 13.88 -9.40 -1.34
C ILE A 445 15.24 -10.10 -1.16
N ARG A 446 15.54 -10.53 0.07
CA ARG A 446 16.76 -11.30 0.34
C ARG A 446 16.81 -12.56 -0.52
N ARG A 447 15.69 -13.28 -0.63
CA ARG A 447 15.63 -14.53 -1.40
C ARG A 447 15.84 -14.30 -2.89
N ILE A 448 15.27 -13.23 -3.45
CA ILE A 448 15.48 -12.82 -4.83
C ILE A 448 16.95 -12.47 -5.07
N ASN A 449 17.57 -11.68 -4.19
CA ASN A 449 18.99 -11.28 -4.32
C ASN A 449 19.97 -12.45 -4.23
N LEU A 450 19.59 -13.54 -3.57
CA LEU A 450 20.36 -14.79 -3.50
C LEU A 450 20.00 -15.79 -4.62
N GLY A 451 19.13 -15.40 -5.55
CA GLY A 451 18.52 -16.28 -6.55
C GLY A 451 17.29 -16.99 -6.00
N SER A 452 16.17 -16.87 -6.71
CA SER A 452 14.87 -17.47 -6.33
C SER A 452 14.71 -18.92 -6.78
N MET A 453 15.42 -19.34 -7.83
CA MET A 453 15.31 -20.67 -8.43
C MET A 453 16.67 -21.13 -9.00
N SER A 454 16.95 -22.42 -8.90
CA SER A 454 18.19 -23.07 -9.37
C SER A 454 17.90 -24.49 -9.82
N THR A 455 18.89 -25.15 -10.43
CA THR A 455 18.89 -26.61 -10.66
C THR A 455 18.88 -27.39 -9.33
N LEU A 456 19.44 -26.81 -8.26
CA LEU A 456 19.41 -27.38 -6.91
C LEU A 456 18.20 -26.85 -6.13
N ASN A 457 17.69 -27.65 -5.20
CA ASN A 457 16.55 -27.26 -4.36
C ASN A 457 16.93 -26.23 -3.28
N PRO A 458 16.01 -25.34 -2.90
CA PRO A 458 16.24 -24.38 -1.83
C PRO A 458 16.13 -25.03 -0.45
N PRO A 459 17.03 -24.74 0.50
CA PRO A 459 16.91 -25.26 1.87
C PRO A 459 15.65 -24.76 2.60
N GLU A 460 15.07 -23.63 2.18
CA GLU A 460 13.84 -23.08 2.76
C GLU A 460 12.64 -24.05 2.67
N GLU A 461 12.60 -24.96 1.69
CA GLU A 461 11.52 -25.97 1.61
C GLU A 461 11.58 -26.94 2.80
N VAL A 462 12.78 -27.33 3.21
CA VAL A 462 13.00 -28.21 4.37
C VAL A 462 12.69 -27.47 5.66
N CYS A 463 13.14 -26.22 5.78
CA CYS A 463 12.84 -25.38 6.94
C CYS A 463 11.34 -25.17 7.13
N LEU A 464 10.61 -24.86 6.05
CA LEU A 464 9.16 -24.67 6.10
C LEU A 464 8.44 -25.96 6.44
N ALA A 465 8.86 -27.10 5.87
CA ALA A 465 8.29 -28.39 6.23
C ALA A 465 8.48 -28.67 7.73
N GLY A 466 9.69 -28.48 8.27
CA GLY A 466 9.97 -28.62 9.69
C GLY A 466 9.08 -27.75 10.57
N LYS A 467 8.93 -26.46 10.24
CA LYS A 467 8.05 -25.53 10.96
C LYS A 467 6.59 -25.95 10.93
N LEU A 468 6.08 -26.40 9.77
CA LEU A 468 4.70 -26.86 9.68
C LEU A 468 4.43 -28.11 10.52
N LEU A 469 5.39 -29.04 10.59
CA LEU A 469 5.28 -30.25 11.41
C LEU A 469 5.44 -29.95 12.92
N GLU A 470 6.27 -28.97 13.28
CA GLU A 470 6.39 -28.48 14.66
C GLU A 470 5.06 -27.91 15.17
N ILE A 471 4.39 -27.10 14.35
CA ILE A 471 3.08 -26.50 14.69
C ILE A 471 1.97 -27.57 14.69
N HIS A 472 2.09 -28.60 13.86
CA HIS A 472 1.09 -29.66 13.69
C HIS A 472 1.68 -31.04 13.99
N PRO A 473 1.93 -31.39 15.26
CA PRO A 473 2.71 -32.58 15.63
C PRO A 473 2.05 -33.93 15.28
N TRP A 474 0.78 -33.93 14.85
CA TRP A 474 0.10 -35.12 14.34
C TRP A 474 0.49 -35.45 12.89
N ALA A 475 0.94 -34.46 12.13
CA ALA A 475 1.38 -34.62 10.75
C ALA A 475 2.85 -35.04 10.72
N GLU A 476 3.24 -35.75 9.67
CA GLU A 476 4.60 -36.28 9.51
C GLU A 476 5.21 -35.94 8.14
N GLN A 477 4.38 -35.61 7.15
CA GLN A 477 4.82 -35.31 5.80
C GLN A 477 4.18 -34.03 5.28
N VAL A 478 4.91 -33.35 4.39
CA VAL A 478 4.51 -32.08 3.79
C VAL A 478 4.74 -32.14 2.28
N ARG A 479 3.84 -31.54 1.50
CA ARG A 479 4.07 -31.23 0.09
C ARG A 479 3.59 -29.83 -0.23
N PHE A 480 4.33 -29.13 -1.09
CA PHE A 480 4.04 -27.74 -1.46
C PHE A 480 3.42 -27.62 -2.85
N ALA A 481 2.62 -26.58 -3.02
CA ALA A 481 2.11 -26.07 -4.28
C ALA A 481 2.07 -24.53 -4.23
N ARG A 482 1.42 -23.86 -5.19
CA ARG A 482 1.39 -22.38 -5.25
C ARG A 482 0.04 -21.77 -4.93
N THR A 483 -1.05 -22.53 -5.07
CA THR A 483 -2.40 -21.99 -4.83
C THR A 483 -3.29 -22.95 -4.06
N GLY A 484 -4.29 -22.41 -3.35
CA GLY A 484 -5.23 -23.19 -2.53
C GLY A 484 -6.03 -24.22 -3.34
N GLY A 485 -6.44 -23.83 -4.55
CA GLY A 485 -7.10 -24.78 -5.46
C GLY A 485 -6.15 -25.92 -5.87
N GLU A 486 -4.97 -25.57 -6.36
CA GLU A 486 -3.97 -26.55 -6.82
C GLU A 486 -3.63 -27.56 -5.72
N ILE A 487 -3.41 -27.08 -4.48
CA ILE A 487 -3.10 -27.99 -3.37
C ILE A 487 -4.30 -28.88 -2.99
N GLY A 488 -5.53 -28.39 -3.13
CA GLY A 488 -6.74 -29.21 -2.96
C GLY A 488 -6.81 -30.34 -3.98
N ALA A 489 -6.46 -30.08 -5.24
CA ALA A 489 -6.37 -31.11 -6.26
C ALA A 489 -5.22 -32.12 -6.00
N VAL A 490 -4.08 -31.64 -5.49
CA VAL A 490 -2.98 -32.51 -5.05
C VAL A 490 -3.42 -33.41 -3.91
N ALA A 491 -4.07 -32.87 -2.87
CA ALA A 491 -4.54 -33.65 -1.73
C ALA A 491 -5.58 -34.72 -2.12
N VAL A 492 -6.56 -34.37 -2.96
CA VAL A 492 -7.53 -35.35 -3.50
C VAL A 492 -6.84 -36.44 -4.30
N ARG A 493 -5.83 -36.09 -5.12
CA ARG A 493 -5.06 -37.08 -5.89
C ARG A 493 -4.25 -38.01 -4.98
N ILE A 494 -3.63 -37.47 -3.93
CA ILE A 494 -2.92 -38.27 -2.91
C ILE A 494 -3.89 -39.24 -2.24
N ALA A 495 -5.08 -38.77 -1.84
CA ALA A 495 -6.07 -39.63 -1.20
C ALA A 495 -6.51 -40.78 -2.12
N ARG A 496 -6.91 -40.48 -3.37
CA ARG A 496 -7.30 -41.51 -4.35
C ARG A 496 -6.20 -42.52 -4.61
N ALA A 497 -4.95 -42.06 -4.77
CA ALA A 497 -3.79 -42.93 -4.98
C ALA A 497 -3.43 -43.78 -3.75
N THR A 498 -3.77 -43.30 -2.55
CA THR A 498 -3.52 -44.01 -1.29
C THR A 498 -4.56 -45.10 -1.05
N THR A 499 -5.82 -44.79 -1.31
CA THR A 499 -6.94 -45.71 -1.01
C THR A 499 -7.30 -46.62 -2.17
N ASP A 500 -6.83 -46.32 -3.39
CA ASP A 500 -7.29 -46.94 -4.65
C ASP A 500 -8.82 -46.87 -4.82
N ARG A 501 -9.38 -45.69 -4.51
CA ARG A 501 -10.82 -45.41 -4.57
C ARG A 501 -11.08 -44.15 -5.39
N SER A 502 -12.26 -44.04 -5.98
CA SER A 502 -12.57 -42.97 -6.95
C SER A 502 -13.42 -41.85 -6.37
N VAL A 503 -14.38 -42.19 -5.49
CA VAL A 503 -15.39 -41.22 -5.04
C VAL A 503 -14.82 -40.33 -3.95
N ILE A 504 -15.18 -39.06 -3.96
CA ILE A 504 -14.95 -38.14 -2.83
C ILE A 504 -16.26 -37.48 -2.44
N THR A 505 -16.35 -37.07 -1.17
CA THR A 505 -17.47 -36.24 -0.71
C THR A 505 -16.97 -34.88 -0.24
N ILE A 506 -17.76 -33.85 -0.51
CA ILE A 506 -17.36 -32.45 -0.44
C ILE A 506 -18.33 -31.65 0.44
N SER A 507 -17.77 -30.79 1.31
CA SER A 507 -18.54 -29.76 2.00
C SER A 507 -17.80 -28.42 2.03
N GLY A 508 -18.27 -27.45 1.24
CA GLY A 508 -17.67 -26.13 1.11
C GLY A 508 -17.06 -25.88 -0.28
N TYR A 509 -16.26 -24.82 -0.40
CA TYR A 509 -15.60 -24.44 -1.65
C TYR A 509 -14.12 -24.77 -1.65
N HIS A 510 -13.69 -25.58 -2.64
CA HIS A 510 -12.32 -26.11 -2.72
C HIS A 510 -11.64 -25.87 -4.08
N GLY A 511 -12.07 -24.84 -4.82
CA GLY A 511 -11.42 -24.41 -6.07
C GLY A 511 -12.27 -24.61 -7.32
N TRP A 512 -11.61 -24.90 -8.44
CA TRP A 512 -12.22 -24.87 -9.79
C TRP A 512 -11.96 -26.12 -10.64
N HIS A 513 -11.21 -27.09 -10.13
CA HIS A 513 -10.76 -28.29 -10.87
C HIS A 513 -11.92 -29.19 -11.28
N ASP A 514 -11.66 -30.04 -12.27
CA ASP A 514 -12.65 -30.96 -12.84
C ASP A 514 -13.37 -31.81 -11.80
N TRP A 515 -12.67 -32.36 -10.80
CA TRP A 515 -13.31 -33.16 -9.75
C TRP A 515 -14.29 -32.35 -8.90
N TYR A 516 -14.01 -31.06 -8.68
CA TYR A 516 -14.86 -30.20 -7.88
C TYR A 516 -16.09 -29.77 -8.69
N LEU A 517 -15.91 -29.42 -9.97
CA LEU A 517 -17.02 -29.13 -10.88
C LEU A 517 -17.89 -30.37 -11.17
N ALA A 518 -17.31 -31.57 -11.13
CA ALA A 518 -18.02 -32.83 -11.34
C ALA A 518 -19.15 -33.08 -10.33
N ALA A 519 -19.11 -32.43 -9.15
CA ALA A 519 -20.21 -32.46 -8.20
C ALA A 519 -21.55 -31.93 -8.77
N ASN A 520 -21.49 -31.12 -9.85
CA ASN A 520 -22.67 -30.60 -10.56
C ASN A 520 -23.08 -31.41 -11.80
N LEU A 521 -22.44 -32.56 -12.07
CA LEU A 521 -22.81 -33.45 -13.19
C LEU A 521 -24.00 -34.37 -12.80
N GLY A 522 -25.23 -33.84 -12.80
CA GLY A 522 -26.48 -34.60 -12.56
C GLY A 522 -27.12 -35.20 -13.83
N GLU A 523 -28.16 -36.03 -13.64
CA GLU A 523 -29.02 -36.58 -14.72
C GLU A 523 -30.29 -35.75 -14.95
N ASP A 524 -30.77 -35.01 -13.93
CA ASP A 524 -31.91 -34.09 -14.01
C ASP A 524 -31.52 -32.69 -13.51
N ASP A 525 -32.22 -31.65 -13.98
CA ASP A 525 -32.16 -30.23 -13.56
C ASP A 525 -32.41 -29.99 -12.03
N ALA A 526 -32.50 -31.06 -11.24
CA ALA A 526 -32.85 -31.08 -9.82
C ALA A 526 -31.76 -30.55 -8.86
N LEU A 527 -30.54 -30.29 -9.34
CA LEU A 527 -29.43 -29.73 -8.53
C LEU A 527 -29.54 -28.22 -8.25
N ARG A 528 -30.64 -27.56 -8.65
CA ARG A 528 -30.95 -26.15 -8.33
C ARG A 528 -31.01 -25.82 -6.83
N GLY A 529 -30.82 -26.77 -5.91
CA GLY A 529 -30.88 -26.55 -4.45
C GLY A 529 -29.59 -26.80 -3.65
N HIS A 530 -28.51 -27.32 -4.26
CA HIS A 530 -27.28 -27.67 -3.53
C HIS A 530 -26.23 -26.54 -3.53
N LEU A 531 -25.23 -26.67 -2.64
CA LEU A 531 -24.16 -25.72 -2.27
C LEU A 531 -23.41 -24.98 -3.42
N LEU A 532 -23.62 -25.37 -4.68
CA LEU A 532 -22.88 -24.91 -5.87
C LEU A 532 -23.76 -24.16 -6.89
N LEU A 533 -24.85 -23.55 -6.42
CA LEU A 533 -25.74 -22.69 -7.21
C LEU A 533 -24.95 -21.70 -8.09
N GLY A 534 -25.14 -21.81 -9.42
CA GLY A 534 -24.55 -20.90 -10.42
C GLY A 534 -23.22 -21.35 -11.04
N LEU A 535 -22.71 -22.54 -10.71
CA LEU A 535 -21.49 -23.09 -11.33
C LEU A 535 -21.81 -24.18 -12.34
N ASP A 536 -22.04 -23.85 -13.62
CA ASP A 536 -22.27 -24.92 -14.60
C ASP A 536 -20.98 -25.72 -14.85
N PRO A 537 -21.02 -27.06 -14.92
CA PRO A 537 -19.84 -27.91 -15.04
C PRO A 537 -19.26 -27.96 -16.47
N LEU A 538 -19.32 -26.85 -17.21
CA LEU A 538 -18.81 -26.76 -18.58
C LEU A 538 -17.31 -27.05 -18.61
N GLY A 539 -16.91 -27.95 -19.51
CA GLY A 539 -15.52 -28.40 -19.66
C GLY A 539 -15.13 -29.57 -18.75
N ALA A 540 -15.92 -29.91 -17.72
CA ALA A 540 -15.67 -31.10 -16.91
C ALA A 540 -16.07 -32.37 -17.70
N PRO A 541 -15.22 -33.42 -17.75
CA PRO A 541 -15.55 -34.68 -18.41
C PRO A 541 -16.81 -35.32 -17.80
N ARG A 542 -17.70 -35.84 -18.66
CA ARG A 542 -18.97 -36.46 -18.21
C ARG A 542 -18.73 -37.76 -17.45
N GLU A 543 -17.58 -38.40 -17.70
CA GLU A 543 -17.08 -39.60 -17.05
C GLU A 543 -16.77 -39.38 -15.57
N LEU A 544 -16.63 -38.11 -15.13
CA LEU A 544 -16.48 -37.77 -13.71
C LEU A 544 -17.80 -37.74 -12.94
N ARG A 545 -18.94 -38.00 -13.60
CA ARG A 545 -20.25 -38.08 -12.93
C ARG A 545 -20.20 -39.05 -11.74
N LYS A 546 -20.79 -38.65 -10.61
CA LYS A 546 -20.80 -39.39 -9.33
C LYS A 546 -19.40 -39.72 -8.74
N THR A 547 -18.32 -39.18 -9.30
CA THR A 547 -16.97 -39.29 -8.68
C THR A 547 -16.74 -38.25 -7.58
N ALA A 548 -17.63 -37.27 -7.48
CA ALA A 548 -17.70 -36.29 -6.41
C ALA A 548 -19.17 -36.11 -6.01
N VAL A 549 -19.44 -36.22 -4.71
CA VAL A 549 -20.76 -36.01 -4.11
C VAL A 549 -20.67 -34.96 -3.01
N THR A 550 -21.80 -34.40 -2.58
CA THR A 550 -21.81 -33.30 -1.60
C THR A 550 -22.63 -33.64 -0.37
N PHE A 551 -22.29 -33.01 0.75
CA PHE A 551 -23.13 -32.97 1.94
C PHE A 551 -23.08 -31.59 2.59
N LYS A 552 -24.14 -31.21 3.29
CA LYS A 552 -24.19 -29.97 4.05
C LYS A 552 -23.39 -30.07 5.34
N HIS A 553 -22.55 -29.08 5.57
CA HIS A 553 -21.77 -28.97 6.81
C HIS A 553 -22.71 -28.89 8.03
N GLY A 554 -22.42 -29.69 9.05
CA GLY A 554 -23.23 -29.83 10.27
C GLY A 554 -24.43 -30.76 10.15
N ASP A 555 -24.70 -31.35 8.98
CA ASP A 555 -25.79 -32.30 8.77
C ASP A 555 -25.30 -33.75 8.91
N PHE A 556 -25.59 -34.35 10.07
CA PHE A 556 -25.18 -35.72 10.41
C PHE A 556 -25.89 -36.77 9.55
N ASP A 557 -27.15 -36.52 9.17
CA ASP A 557 -27.96 -37.50 8.46
C ASP A 557 -27.64 -37.49 6.96
N GLU A 558 -27.39 -36.31 6.36
CA GLU A 558 -26.90 -36.23 4.98
C GLU A 558 -25.52 -36.88 4.84
N PHE A 559 -24.61 -36.64 5.80
CA PHE A 559 -23.31 -37.31 5.81
C PHE A 559 -23.44 -38.83 5.98
N ARG A 560 -24.35 -39.31 6.86
CA ARG A 560 -24.63 -40.74 7.02
C ARG A 560 -25.11 -41.38 5.71
N LYS A 561 -26.04 -40.73 5.01
CA LYS A 561 -26.52 -41.22 3.70
C LYS A 561 -25.39 -41.36 2.68
N VAL A 562 -24.48 -40.39 2.63
CA VAL A 562 -23.30 -40.49 1.76
C VAL A 562 -22.43 -41.69 2.13
N LEU A 563 -22.22 -41.96 3.41
CA LEU A 563 -21.46 -43.13 3.86
C LEU A 563 -22.17 -44.44 3.53
N ASP A 564 -23.50 -44.50 3.68
CA ASP A 564 -24.28 -45.70 3.39
C ASP A 564 -24.30 -46.02 1.89
N GLU A 565 -24.33 -44.99 1.03
CA GLU A 565 -24.40 -45.15 -0.43
C GLU A 565 -23.02 -45.33 -1.09
N TYR A 566 -22.00 -44.61 -0.62
CA TYR A 566 -20.69 -44.53 -1.28
C TYR A 566 -19.51 -44.99 -0.43
N GLY A 567 -19.70 -45.36 0.84
CA GLY A 567 -18.64 -45.55 1.83
C GLY A 567 -17.49 -46.47 1.39
N ASP A 568 -17.81 -47.61 0.76
CA ASP A 568 -16.81 -48.57 0.28
C ASP A 568 -15.95 -48.02 -0.86
N GLY A 569 -16.52 -47.12 -1.68
CA GLY A 569 -15.85 -46.47 -2.81
C GLY A 569 -15.31 -45.07 -2.50
N LEU A 570 -15.41 -44.61 -1.25
CA LEU A 570 -15.03 -43.26 -0.85
C LEU A 570 -13.54 -43.19 -0.51
N ALA A 571 -12.78 -42.45 -1.33
CA ALA A 571 -11.38 -42.15 -1.11
C ALA A 571 -11.19 -41.11 -0.01
N ALA A 572 -12.00 -40.05 -0.05
CA ALA A 572 -11.84 -38.92 0.86
C ALA A 572 -13.15 -38.20 1.20
N VAL A 573 -13.14 -37.57 2.38
CA VAL A 573 -14.01 -36.47 2.77
C VAL A 573 -13.17 -35.20 2.73
N ILE A 574 -13.51 -34.22 1.90
CA ILE A 574 -12.89 -32.89 1.92
C ILE A 574 -13.89 -31.84 2.40
N MET A 575 -13.50 -31.08 3.42
CA MET A 575 -14.37 -30.06 4.00
C MET A 575 -13.58 -28.92 4.66
N GLU A 576 -14.16 -27.72 4.67
CA GLU A 576 -13.71 -26.67 5.60
C GLU A 576 -14.12 -27.11 7.04
N PRO A 577 -13.21 -27.11 8.04
CA PRO A 577 -13.59 -27.46 9.42
C PRO A 577 -14.67 -26.51 9.95
N CYS A 578 -14.50 -25.23 9.64
CA CYS A 578 -15.42 -24.16 9.93
C CYS A 578 -15.22 -23.01 8.94
N ARG A 579 -16.22 -22.12 8.83
CA ARG A 579 -16.15 -20.95 7.95
C ARG A 579 -16.43 -19.65 8.69
N TYR A 580 -17.67 -19.48 9.16
CA TYR A 580 -18.10 -18.26 9.85
C TYR A 580 -18.46 -18.48 11.32
N LYS A 581 -18.58 -19.73 11.75
CA LYS A 581 -18.96 -20.11 13.11
C LYS A 581 -18.38 -21.48 13.44
N ASP A 582 -18.34 -21.80 14.72
CA ASP A 582 -17.96 -23.11 15.20
C ASP A 582 -18.86 -24.20 14.55
N PRO A 583 -18.31 -25.40 14.27
CA PRO A 583 -19.10 -26.53 13.79
C PRO A 583 -20.16 -26.91 14.82
N LYS A 584 -21.22 -27.60 14.38
CA LYS A 584 -22.20 -28.17 15.32
C LYS A 584 -21.48 -29.15 16.25
N ASN A 585 -21.77 -29.08 17.55
CA ASN A 585 -21.13 -29.91 18.57
C ASN A 585 -21.10 -31.40 18.17
N GLY A 586 -19.92 -32.02 18.24
CA GLY A 586 -19.71 -33.44 17.91
C GLY A 586 -19.63 -33.75 16.42
N PHE A 587 -19.81 -32.77 15.52
CA PHE A 587 -19.84 -33.04 14.08
C PHE A 587 -18.49 -33.43 13.51
N LEU A 588 -17.42 -32.69 13.87
CA LEU A 588 -16.08 -33.00 13.38
C LEU A 588 -15.59 -34.33 13.92
N GLU A 589 -15.88 -34.63 15.19
CA GLU A 589 -15.57 -35.89 15.86
C GLU A 589 -16.31 -37.06 15.21
N TYR A 590 -17.59 -36.87 14.87
CA TYR A 590 -18.37 -37.86 14.14
C TYR A 590 -17.79 -38.15 12.76
N VAL A 591 -17.52 -37.11 11.96
CA VAL A 591 -16.89 -37.26 10.64
C VAL A 591 -15.55 -37.98 10.76
N ARG A 592 -14.68 -37.56 11.68
CA ARG A 592 -13.37 -38.18 11.93
C ARG A 592 -13.49 -39.65 12.32
N SER A 593 -14.40 -39.98 13.24
CA SER A 593 -14.64 -41.37 13.66
C SER A 593 -15.09 -42.23 12.48
N GLU A 594 -16.07 -41.77 11.69
CA GLU A 594 -16.62 -42.57 10.60
C GLU A 594 -15.65 -42.74 9.44
N THR A 595 -14.83 -41.74 9.14
CA THR A 595 -13.77 -41.85 8.12
C THR A 595 -12.70 -42.83 8.54
N ALA A 596 -12.22 -42.75 9.79
CA ALA A 596 -11.21 -43.66 10.32
C ALA A 596 -11.66 -45.13 10.29
N LYS A 597 -12.91 -45.42 10.70
CA LYS A 597 -13.48 -46.79 10.68
C LYS A 597 -13.51 -47.43 9.30
N ARG A 598 -13.57 -46.63 8.23
CA ARG A 598 -13.75 -47.09 6.83
C ARG A 598 -12.50 -46.92 5.97
N GLY A 599 -11.39 -46.46 6.56
CA GLY A 599 -10.17 -46.14 5.82
C GLY A 599 -10.39 -45.05 4.76
N ILE A 600 -11.27 -44.09 5.05
CA ILE A 600 -11.51 -42.92 4.20
C ILE A 600 -10.60 -41.80 4.69
N ILE A 601 -9.91 -41.12 3.78
CA ILE A 601 -9.03 -39.99 4.14
C ILE A 601 -9.88 -38.75 4.46
N LEU A 602 -9.75 -38.22 5.66
CA LEU A 602 -10.32 -36.91 6.03
C LEU A 602 -9.33 -35.79 5.66
N ILE A 603 -9.78 -34.86 4.83
CA ILE A 603 -9.03 -33.68 4.39
C ILE A 603 -9.72 -32.43 4.93
N PHE A 604 -9.01 -31.67 5.75
CA PHE A 604 -9.46 -30.34 6.17
C PHE A 604 -8.89 -29.25 5.29
N ASP A 605 -9.79 -28.46 4.70
CA ASP A 605 -9.46 -27.25 3.97
C ASP A 605 -9.34 -26.06 4.94
N GLU A 606 -8.11 -25.73 5.29
CA GLU A 606 -7.75 -24.61 6.17
C GLU A 606 -7.33 -23.37 5.36
N VAL A 607 -7.53 -23.37 4.03
CA VAL A 607 -6.99 -22.35 3.13
C VAL A 607 -7.47 -20.95 3.53
N THR A 608 -8.69 -20.79 4.02
CA THR A 608 -9.20 -19.46 4.42
C THR A 608 -9.14 -19.20 5.90
N ILE A 609 -9.54 -20.17 6.73
CA ILE A 609 -9.70 -19.97 8.16
C ILE A 609 -8.40 -20.18 8.95
N GLY A 610 -7.50 -21.03 8.42
CA GLY A 610 -6.19 -21.27 9.00
C GLY A 610 -5.38 -19.98 9.12
N TRP A 611 -4.53 -19.92 10.14
CA TRP A 611 -3.71 -18.77 10.56
C TRP A 611 -4.50 -17.57 11.10
N ARG A 612 -5.82 -17.48 10.83
CA ARG A 612 -6.67 -16.36 11.26
C ARG A 612 -7.28 -16.57 12.63
N LEU A 613 -7.75 -17.78 12.92
CA LEU A 613 -8.37 -18.12 14.21
C LEU A 613 -7.34 -18.41 15.30
N ASN A 614 -6.20 -18.97 14.91
CA ASN A 614 -5.09 -19.34 15.79
C ASN A 614 -3.82 -19.54 14.94
N LEU A 615 -2.67 -19.69 15.60
CA LEU A 615 -1.45 -20.17 14.94
C LEU A 615 -1.67 -21.61 14.45
N GLY A 616 -1.46 -21.85 13.15
CA GLY A 616 -1.76 -23.13 12.49
C GLY A 616 -3.20 -23.23 11.96
N GLY A 617 -3.76 -24.43 11.92
CA GLY A 617 -5.13 -24.68 11.49
C GLY A 617 -6.17 -24.57 12.60
N SER A 618 -7.41 -24.28 12.22
CA SER A 618 -8.58 -24.28 13.13
C SER A 618 -8.85 -25.65 13.77
N HIS A 619 -8.42 -26.74 13.13
CA HIS A 619 -8.49 -28.09 13.69
C HIS A 619 -7.76 -28.24 15.03
N LEU A 620 -6.68 -27.49 15.25
CA LEU A 620 -5.96 -27.47 16.53
C LEU A 620 -6.82 -26.89 17.66
N ARG A 621 -7.61 -25.85 17.36
CA ARG A 621 -8.57 -25.26 18.30
C ARG A 621 -9.70 -26.23 18.65
N PHE A 622 -10.15 -27.04 17.69
CA PHE A 622 -11.21 -28.03 17.92
C PHE A 622 -10.72 -29.36 18.49
N GLY A 623 -9.42 -29.61 18.50
CA GLY A 623 -8.86 -30.87 18.99
C GLY A 623 -9.21 -32.09 18.11
N VAL A 624 -9.53 -31.88 16.82
CA VAL A 624 -9.86 -32.95 15.88
C VAL A 624 -8.86 -32.93 14.74
N ASN A 625 -7.91 -33.87 14.72
CA ASN A 625 -6.91 -33.95 13.65
C ASN A 625 -7.46 -34.70 12.41
N PRO A 626 -7.31 -34.15 11.20
CA PRO A 626 -7.63 -34.86 9.96
C PRO A 626 -6.51 -35.85 9.59
N ASP A 627 -6.66 -36.56 8.47
CA ASP A 627 -5.56 -37.33 7.88
C ASP A 627 -4.65 -36.42 7.04
N MET A 628 -5.23 -35.40 6.42
CA MET A 628 -4.53 -34.31 5.72
C MET A 628 -5.16 -32.95 6.03
N ALA A 629 -4.34 -31.90 6.06
CA ALA A 629 -4.81 -30.52 6.10
C ALA A 629 -4.12 -29.70 4.99
N ILE A 630 -4.88 -28.82 4.34
CA ILE A 630 -4.36 -27.93 3.29
C ILE A 630 -4.38 -26.47 3.70
N PHE A 631 -3.31 -25.74 3.39
CA PHE A 631 -3.10 -24.33 3.71
C PHE A 631 -2.68 -23.55 2.46
N ALA A 632 -3.09 -22.29 2.36
CA ALA A 632 -2.57 -21.31 1.40
C ALA A 632 -2.88 -19.89 1.93
N LYS A 633 -3.16 -18.93 1.03
CA LYS A 633 -3.60 -17.56 1.35
C LYS A 633 -2.71 -16.90 2.41
N ALA A 634 -3.19 -16.84 3.66
CA ALA A 634 -2.51 -16.22 4.79
C ALA A 634 -1.09 -16.75 5.00
N LEU A 635 -0.84 -18.04 4.68
CA LEU A 635 0.49 -18.66 4.74
C LEU A 635 1.55 -17.86 3.97
N GLY A 636 1.21 -17.29 2.82
CA GLY A 636 2.15 -16.54 1.99
C GLY A 636 2.07 -15.03 2.12
N ASN A 637 1.08 -14.51 2.86
CA ASN A 637 0.77 -13.09 2.96
C ASN A 637 0.82 -12.32 1.61
N GLY A 638 0.22 -12.90 0.57
CA GLY A 638 0.22 -12.34 -0.80
C GLY A 638 1.21 -12.98 -1.78
N HIS A 639 2.15 -13.81 -1.31
CA HIS A 639 3.05 -14.59 -2.16
C HIS A 639 2.48 -16.00 -2.45
N PRO A 640 2.65 -16.56 -3.65
CA PRO A 640 2.14 -17.90 -3.99
C PRO A 640 2.83 -19.02 -3.20
N ILE A 641 2.11 -19.60 -2.25
CA ILE A 641 2.51 -20.79 -1.52
C ILE A 641 1.25 -21.47 -0.99
N ALA A 642 1.25 -22.79 -1.08
CA ALA A 642 0.27 -23.66 -0.50
C ALA A 642 0.95 -24.93 0.00
N ALA A 643 0.39 -25.57 1.02
CA ALA A 643 0.94 -26.77 1.62
C ALA A 643 -0.18 -27.77 1.91
N VAL A 644 0.09 -29.05 1.66
CA VAL A 644 -0.64 -30.16 2.28
C VAL A 644 0.28 -30.77 3.31
N ILE A 645 -0.24 -30.97 4.52
CA ILE A 645 0.40 -31.75 5.58
C ILE A 645 -0.47 -32.97 5.84
N GLY A 646 0.13 -34.07 6.28
CA GLY A 646 -0.64 -35.26 6.63
C GLY A 646 0.18 -36.31 7.37
N THR A 647 -0.50 -37.35 7.84
CA THR A 647 0.14 -38.54 8.39
C THR A 647 0.90 -39.28 7.28
N LYS A 648 1.89 -40.09 7.66
CA LYS A 648 2.65 -40.88 6.69
C LYS A 648 1.76 -41.82 5.89
N GLU A 649 0.77 -42.44 6.54
CA GLU A 649 -0.16 -43.37 5.90
C GLU A 649 -1.02 -42.65 4.86
N ALA A 650 -1.58 -41.48 5.20
CA ALA A 650 -2.45 -40.72 4.31
C ALA A 650 -1.71 -40.14 3.10
N MET A 651 -0.42 -39.85 3.27
CA MET A 651 0.44 -39.27 2.25
C MET A 651 1.13 -40.32 1.36
N GLN A 652 0.92 -41.61 1.63
CA GLN A 652 1.62 -42.71 0.93
C GLN A 652 1.46 -42.65 -0.58
N GLY A 653 0.27 -42.31 -1.08
CA GLY A 653 -0.04 -42.16 -2.51
C GLY A 653 0.80 -41.09 -3.22
N ALA A 654 1.41 -40.15 -2.49
CA ALA A 654 2.30 -39.14 -3.04
C ALA A 654 3.65 -39.70 -3.55
N HIS A 655 4.03 -40.92 -3.14
CA HIS A 655 5.24 -41.61 -3.60
C HIS A 655 5.02 -42.34 -4.93
N GLY A 656 3.83 -42.91 -5.13
CA GLY A 656 3.49 -43.68 -6.34
C GLY A 656 2.80 -42.86 -7.44
N SER A 657 2.06 -41.80 -7.07
CA SER A 657 1.38 -40.94 -8.04
C SER A 657 2.31 -39.90 -8.63
N PHE A 658 2.23 -39.67 -9.95
CA PHE A 658 2.94 -38.57 -10.58
C PHE A 658 2.35 -37.22 -10.18
N ILE A 659 3.04 -36.51 -9.29
CA ILE A 659 2.65 -35.21 -8.74
C ILE A 659 3.89 -34.31 -8.78
N SER A 660 4.03 -33.46 -9.80
CA SER A 660 5.24 -32.66 -9.99
C SER A 660 4.93 -31.33 -10.68
N SER A 661 5.71 -30.30 -10.36
CA SER A 661 5.67 -28.99 -11.01
C SER A 661 7.00 -28.28 -10.85
N THR A 662 7.47 -27.64 -11.93
CA THR A 662 8.72 -26.87 -11.96
C THR A 662 8.74 -25.78 -10.88
N TYR A 663 7.63 -25.07 -10.71
CA TYR A 663 7.60 -23.92 -9.81
C TYR A 663 7.47 -24.30 -8.35
N TRP A 664 7.34 -25.57 -7.95
CA TRP A 664 7.24 -25.92 -6.52
C TRP A 664 8.57 -25.82 -5.76
N THR A 665 9.70 -25.70 -6.46
CA THR A 665 11.04 -25.52 -5.87
C THR A 665 11.55 -24.07 -5.96
N GLU A 666 10.71 -23.12 -6.44
CA GLU A 666 11.04 -21.71 -6.25
C GLU A 666 10.98 -21.35 -4.74
N SER A 667 11.87 -20.45 -4.32
CA SER A 667 12.15 -20.20 -2.91
C SER A 667 11.49 -18.95 -2.31
N VAL A 668 10.84 -18.10 -3.13
CA VAL A 668 10.10 -16.92 -2.66
C VAL A 668 8.91 -17.33 -1.81
N GLY A 669 8.09 -18.29 -2.26
CA GLY A 669 6.95 -18.79 -1.50
C GLY A 669 7.35 -19.32 -0.10
N PRO A 670 8.31 -20.27 0.00
CA PRO A 670 8.79 -20.76 1.28
C PRO A 670 9.42 -19.69 2.18
N ALA A 671 10.23 -18.78 1.61
CA ALA A 671 10.83 -17.68 2.38
C ALA A 671 9.77 -16.72 2.94
N ALA A 672 8.73 -16.41 2.15
CA ALA A 672 7.60 -15.61 2.62
C ALA A 672 6.85 -16.33 3.76
N ALA A 673 6.55 -17.62 3.59
CA ALA A 673 5.82 -18.40 4.58
C ALA A 673 6.55 -18.52 5.92
N LEU A 674 7.87 -18.74 5.89
CA LEU A 674 8.69 -18.75 7.09
C LEU A 674 8.61 -17.41 7.83
N ALA A 675 8.75 -16.29 7.12
CA ALA A 675 8.64 -14.96 7.73
C ALA A 675 7.24 -14.65 8.27
N VAL A 676 6.19 -15.17 7.62
CA VAL A 676 4.81 -15.09 8.14
C VAL A 676 4.70 -15.86 9.45
N ILE A 677 5.12 -17.13 9.47
CA ILE A 677 5.04 -18.00 10.64
C ILE A 677 5.82 -17.40 11.81
N ASP A 678 7.07 -16.96 11.59
CA ASP A 678 7.90 -16.32 12.62
C ASP A 678 7.19 -15.09 13.25
N LYS A 679 6.44 -14.34 12.43
CA LYS A 679 5.69 -13.18 12.90
C LYS A 679 4.44 -13.58 13.68
N LEU A 680 3.72 -14.62 13.24
CA LEU A 680 2.57 -15.17 13.96
C LEU A 680 2.96 -15.80 15.30
N GLU A 681 4.16 -16.38 15.41
CA GLU A 681 4.72 -16.89 16.67
C GLU A 681 5.06 -15.73 17.64
N LYS A 682 5.47 -14.58 17.11
CA LYS A 682 5.91 -13.43 17.90
C LYS A 682 4.77 -12.51 18.38
N TYR A 683 3.70 -12.38 17.60
CA TYR A 683 2.60 -11.46 17.88
C TYR A 683 1.25 -12.17 17.87
N ASP A 684 0.34 -11.76 18.76
CA ASP A 684 -1.04 -12.25 18.77
C ASP A 684 -1.87 -11.64 17.64
N VAL A 685 -1.58 -12.08 16.41
CA VAL A 685 -2.29 -11.62 15.21
C VAL A 685 -3.75 -12.07 15.22
N ALA A 686 -4.03 -13.30 15.67
CA ALA A 686 -5.39 -13.84 15.74
C ALA A 686 -6.28 -13.03 16.69
N GLY A 687 -5.79 -12.73 17.89
CA GLY A 687 -6.46 -11.86 18.85
C GLY A 687 -6.67 -10.45 18.31
N HIS A 688 -5.65 -9.87 17.64
CA HIS A 688 -5.77 -8.54 17.02
C HIS A 688 -6.87 -8.48 15.95
N VAL A 689 -6.87 -9.40 14.98
CA VAL A 689 -7.86 -9.39 13.90
C VAL A 689 -9.26 -9.71 14.41
N ALA A 690 -9.39 -10.52 15.46
CA ALA A 690 -10.65 -10.74 16.15
C ALA A 690 -11.14 -9.44 16.82
N GLY A 691 -10.27 -8.72 17.53
CA GLY A 691 -10.59 -7.45 18.17
C GLY A 691 -11.06 -6.38 17.17
N ILE A 692 -10.34 -6.20 16.06
CA ILE A 692 -10.75 -5.28 14.97
C ILE A 692 -12.10 -5.69 14.40
N GLY A 693 -12.28 -6.97 14.08
CA GLY A 693 -13.53 -7.51 13.56
C GLY A 693 -14.72 -7.25 14.49
N SER A 694 -14.54 -7.46 15.80
CA SER A 694 -15.60 -7.28 16.79
C SER A 694 -16.05 -5.82 16.88
N LYS A 695 -15.10 -4.87 16.82
CA LYS A 695 -15.41 -3.45 16.78
C LYS A 695 -16.22 -3.08 15.54
N ILE A 696 -15.85 -3.61 14.38
CA ILE A 696 -16.58 -3.36 13.13
C ILE A 696 -17.99 -3.94 13.17
N MET A 697 -18.14 -5.19 13.65
CA MET A 697 -19.46 -5.80 13.85
C MET A 697 -20.34 -4.97 14.79
N TYR A 698 -19.75 -4.43 15.86
CA TYR A 698 -20.44 -3.52 16.77
C TYR A 698 -20.90 -2.24 16.07
N LEU A 699 -20.03 -1.59 15.26
CA LEU A 699 -20.40 -0.38 14.50
C LEU A 699 -21.56 -0.64 13.52
N TRP A 700 -21.53 -1.77 12.81
CA TRP A 700 -22.64 -2.16 11.93
C TRP A 700 -23.95 -2.36 12.70
N LYS A 701 -23.92 -3.04 13.85
CA LYS A 701 -25.10 -3.22 14.72
C LYS A 701 -25.60 -1.88 15.26
N GLN A 702 -24.70 -1.04 15.77
CA GLN A 702 -25.01 0.27 16.36
C GLN A 702 -25.70 1.18 15.35
N TYR A 703 -25.07 1.40 14.19
CA TYR A 703 -25.61 2.33 13.19
C TYR A 703 -26.77 1.73 12.41
N GLY A 704 -26.80 0.41 12.20
CA GLY A 704 -27.97 -0.28 11.65
C GLY A 704 -29.21 -0.02 12.51
N GLY A 705 -29.08 -0.19 13.84
CA GLY A 705 -30.14 0.13 14.80
C GLY A 705 -30.47 1.62 14.89
N LYS A 706 -29.47 2.51 14.91
CA LYS A 706 -29.66 3.96 14.96
C LYS A 706 -30.58 4.49 13.85
N TYR A 707 -30.46 3.94 12.65
CA TYR A 707 -31.22 4.37 11.47
C TYR A 707 -32.38 3.45 11.09
N ASP A 708 -32.69 2.44 11.92
CA ASP A 708 -33.73 1.44 11.68
C ASP A 708 -33.57 0.75 10.30
N LEU A 709 -32.33 0.44 9.95
CA LEU A 709 -32.02 -0.30 8.73
C LEU A 709 -32.17 -1.80 8.96
N PRO A 710 -32.59 -2.57 7.94
CA PRO A 710 -32.71 -4.03 8.03
C PRO A 710 -31.33 -4.70 7.93
N VAL A 711 -30.35 -4.27 8.74
CA VAL A 711 -29.00 -4.83 8.76
C VAL A 711 -28.94 -5.98 9.76
N ILE A 712 -28.61 -7.17 9.26
CA ILE A 712 -28.34 -8.35 10.08
C ILE A 712 -26.84 -8.59 10.10
N VAL A 713 -26.24 -8.46 11.28
CA VAL A 713 -24.84 -8.85 11.54
C VAL A 713 -24.88 -10.21 12.24
N GLU A 714 -24.45 -11.26 11.54
CA GLU A 714 -24.47 -12.63 12.10
C GLU A 714 -23.45 -12.77 13.23
N ASP A 715 -23.81 -13.50 14.29
CA ASP A 715 -22.89 -13.85 15.38
C ASP A 715 -21.95 -14.95 14.89
N GLY A 716 -20.83 -14.52 14.31
CA GLY A 716 -19.79 -15.39 13.74
C GLY A 716 -18.38 -14.92 14.10
N TYR A 717 -17.38 -15.50 13.44
CA TYR A 717 -15.98 -15.17 13.64
C TYR A 717 -15.69 -13.72 13.23
N PRO A 718 -15.23 -12.86 14.16
CA PRO A 718 -14.95 -11.48 13.83
C PRO A 718 -13.83 -11.32 12.79
N CYS A 719 -12.90 -12.27 12.70
CA CYS A 719 -11.84 -12.28 11.68
C CYS A 719 -12.35 -12.53 10.24
N LEU A 720 -13.64 -12.86 10.07
CA LEU A 720 -14.36 -13.00 8.80
C LEU A 720 -15.76 -12.35 8.92
N ALA A 721 -15.80 -11.16 9.54
CA ALA A 721 -17.02 -10.43 9.82
C ALA A 721 -17.79 -10.06 8.54
N HIS A 722 -19.11 -10.18 8.59
CA HIS A 722 -20.01 -9.82 7.51
C HIS A 722 -21.37 -9.38 8.05
N PHE A 723 -22.12 -8.66 7.23
CA PHE A 723 -23.52 -8.35 7.46
C PHE A 723 -24.32 -8.54 6.17
N LYS A 724 -25.65 -8.49 6.26
CA LYS A 724 -26.54 -8.46 5.10
C LYS A 724 -27.69 -7.49 5.33
N PHE A 725 -28.24 -6.96 4.24
CA PHE A 725 -29.54 -6.29 4.29
C PHE A 725 -30.66 -7.32 4.11
N ASP A 726 -31.52 -7.46 5.12
CA ASP A 726 -32.73 -8.27 5.07
C ASP A 726 -33.88 -7.48 4.42
N HIS A 727 -33.76 -7.29 3.11
CA HIS A 727 -34.66 -6.46 2.33
C HIS A 727 -34.75 -6.98 0.89
N GLU A 728 -35.89 -6.78 0.23
CA GLU A 728 -36.08 -7.18 -1.19
C GLU A 728 -35.07 -6.51 -2.14
N LEU A 729 -34.67 -5.29 -1.81
CA LEU A 729 -33.63 -4.52 -2.53
C LEU A 729 -32.20 -4.78 -2.02
N SER A 730 -31.94 -5.88 -1.30
CA SER A 730 -30.64 -6.18 -0.67
C SER A 730 -29.44 -5.93 -1.58
N GLN A 731 -29.49 -6.37 -2.84
CA GLN A 731 -28.38 -6.17 -3.78
C GLN A 731 -28.21 -4.70 -4.23
N HIS A 732 -29.30 -3.95 -4.35
CA HIS A 732 -29.23 -2.51 -4.63
C HIS A 732 -28.63 -1.77 -3.43
N LEU A 733 -29.03 -2.14 -2.21
CA LEU A 733 -28.48 -1.60 -0.97
C LEU A 733 -27.00 -1.92 -0.80
N ASN A 734 -26.58 -3.16 -1.10
CA ASN A 734 -25.16 -3.55 -1.13
C ASN A 734 -24.37 -2.66 -2.10
N THR A 735 -24.86 -2.50 -3.33
CA THR A 735 -24.20 -1.69 -4.37
C THR A 735 -24.10 -0.22 -3.95
N LEU A 736 -25.19 0.34 -3.40
CA LEU A 736 -25.24 1.71 -2.93
C LEU A 736 -24.30 1.93 -1.73
N TYR A 737 -24.28 1.00 -0.78
CA TYR A 737 -23.34 1.01 0.33
C TYR A 737 -21.88 1.02 -0.15
N VAL A 738 -21.51 0.12 -1.07
CA VAL A 738 -20.16 0.06 -1.66
C VAL A 738 -19.79 1.39 -2.33
N GLN A 739 -20.69 1.94 -3.14
CA GLN A 739 -20.49 3.23 -3.81
C GLN A 739 -20.25 4.37 -2.81
N LEU A 740 -21.10 4.48 -1.80
CA LEU A 740 -21.04 5.57 -0.82
C LEU A 740 -19.80 5.45 0.07
N MET A 741 -19.39 4.23 0.43
CA MET A 741 -18.14 4.00 1.15
C MET A 741 -16.92 4.35 0.30
N LEU A 742 -16.94 4.01 -1.00
CA LEU A 742 -15.86 4.35 -1.93
C LEU A 742 -15.68 5.87 -2.05
N GLU A 743 -16.79 6.63 -2.09
CA GLU A 743 -16.77 8.09 -2.11
C GLU A 743 -16.13 8.70 -0.84
N ARG A 744 -16.08 7.94 0.25
CA ARG A 744 -15.48 8.32 1.54
C ARG A 744 -14.06 7.77 1.72
N GLY A 745 -13.45 7.22 0.67
CA GLY A 745 -12.09 6.71 0.74
C GLY A 745 -11.97 5.30 1.33
N PHE A 746 -13.01 4.47 1.21
CA PHE A 746 -12.97 3.08 1.68
C PHE A 746 -13.27 2.08 0.56
N LEU A 747 -12.37 1.10 0.37
CA LEU A 747 -12.75 -0.14 -0.32
C LEU A 747 -13.52 -0.97 0.71
N ALA A 748 -14.84 -0.88 0.72
CA ALA A 748 -15.68 -1.60 1.66
C ALA A 748 -16.77 -2.37 0.93
N GLY A 749 -17.05 -3.57 1.42
CA GLY A 749 -18.21 -4.37 1.04
C GLY A 749 -18.99 -4.77 2.30
N VAL A 750 -19.93 -5.70 2.14
CA VAL A 750 -20.70 -6.27 3.27
C VAL A 750 -19.93 -7.37 4.03
N SER A 751 -18.63 -7.46 3.80
CA SER A 751 -17.72 -8.37 4.48
C SER A 751 -16.36 -7.71 4.62
N ILE A 752 -15.72 -7.93 5.77
CA ILE A 752 -14.34 -7.55 6.02
C ILE A 752 -13.54 -8.74 6.50
N TYR A 753 -12.33 -8.90 5.97
CA TYR A 753 -11.32 -9.82 6.50
C TYR A 753 -10.21 -8.96 7.13
N PRO A 754 -10.28 -8.68 8.44
CA PRO A 754 -9.31 -7.82 9.10
C PRO A 754 -7.89 -8.37 8.98
N THR A 755 -6.94 -7.45 9.05
CA THR A 755 -5.50 -7.73 8.96
C THR A 755 -4.78 -7.12 10.15
N PHE A 756 -3.56 -7.58 10.40
CA PHE A 756 -2.70 -7.03 11.45
C PHE A 756 -2.40 -5.53 11.26
N ALA A 757 -2.51 -5.03 10.03
CA ALA A 757 -2.26 -3.62 9.72
C ALA A 757 -3.44 -2.68 10.05
N HIS A 758 -4.64 -3.21 10.30
CA HIS A 758 -5.76 -2.38 10.72
C HIS A 758 -5.56 -1.87 12.14
N THR A 759 -5.75 -0.56 12.33
CA THR A 759 -5.62 0.12 13.63
C THR A 759 -6.96 0.63 14.11
N GLU A 760 -7.06 0.96 15.40
CA GLU A 760 -8.26 1.57 15.97
C GLU A 760 -8.59 2.90 15.30
N GLU A 761 -7.57 3.71 14.98
CA GLU A 761 -7.75 4.99 14.26
C GLU A 761 -8.47 4.80 12.91
N ILE A 762 -8.13 3.75 12.16
CA ILE A 762 -8.78 3.44 10.87
C ILE A 762 -10.22 2.95 11.10
N VAL A 763 -10.44 2.16 12.15
CA VAL A 763 -11.79 1.69 12.52
C VAL A 763 -12.69 2.86 12.94
N ASP A 764 -12.17 3.86 13.63
CA ASP A 764 -12.91 5.06 14.02
C ASP A 764 -13.30 5.91 12.79
N LEU A 765 -12.36 6.11 11.86
CA LEU A 765 -12.64 6.78 10.57
C LEU A 765 -13.73 6.04 9.79
N TYR A 766 -13.63 4.71 9.73
CA TYR A 766 -14.62 3.86 9.09
C TYR A 766 -15.99 3.92 9.80
N GLY A 767 -16.01 3.99 11.13
CA GLY A 767 -17.23 4.18 11.92
C GLY A 767 -17.95 5.49 11.62
N ASN A 768 -17.23 6.59 11.48
CA ASN A 768 -17.80 7.88 11.07
C ASN A 768 -18.43 7.79 9.66
N ALA A 769 -17.75 7.10 8.73
CA ALA A 769 -18.26 6.88 7.39
C ALA A 769 -19.53 5.99 7.38
N ILE A 770 -19.57 4.92 8.18
CA ILE A 770 -20.75 4.07 8.30
C ILE A 770 -21.96 4.87 8.81
N ASP A 771 -21.77 5.68 9.86
CA ASP A 771 -22.85 6.49 10.44
C ASP A 771 -23.54 7.34 9.36
N GLU A 772 -22.73 8.06 8.58
CA GLU A 772 -23.21 8.90 7.50
C GLU A 772 -23.87 8.09 6.37
N VAL A 773 -23.22 7.01 5.92
CA VAL A 773 -23.70 6.17 4.81
C VAL A 773 -25.02 5.48 5.17
N PHE A 774 -25.14 4.94 6.37
CA PHE A 774 -26.37 4.30 6.83
C PHE A 774 -27.50 5.33 6.97
N GLY A 775 -27.21 6.55 7.43
CA GLY A 775 -28.17 7.65 7.41
C GLY A 775 -28.69 7.98 6.01
N ILE A 776 -27.81 8.04 5.01
CA ILE A 776 -28.18 8.27 3.61
C ILE A 776 -29.05 7.12 3.09
N ILE A 777 -28.64 5.87 3.31
CA ILE A 777 -29.39 4.68 2.85
C ILE A 777 -30.79 4.66 3.46
N ALA A 778 -30.92 5.00 4.75
CA ALA A 778 -32.22 5.06 5.42
C ALA A 778 -33.14 6.14 4.82
N GLY A 779 -32.58 7.31 4.48
CA GLY A 779 -33.30 8.35 3.73
C GLY A 779 -33.77 7.85 2.36
N CYS A 780 -32.88 7.20 1.61
CA CYS A 780 -33.20 6.65 0.28
C CYS A 780 -34.28 5.56 0.33
N LEU A 781 -34.32 4.74 1.38
CA LEU A 781 -35.39 3.75 1.57
C LEU A 781 -36.74 4.42 1.83
N LYS A 782 -36.78 5.44 2.69
CA LYS A 782 -38.00 6.21 2.99
C LYS A 782 -38.57 6.91 1.75
N GLU A 783 -37.69 7.41 0.88
CA GLU A 783 -38.07 8.12 -0.35
C GLU A 783 -38.21 7.21 -1.58
N ASN A 784 -38.01 5.88 -1.43
CA ASN A 784 -37.95 4.92 -2.53
C ASN A 784 -37.00 5.36 -3.67
N ALA A 785 -35.83 5.87 -3.29
CA ALA A 785 -34.85 6.50 -4.18
C ALA A 785 -33.57 5.67 -4.38
N VAL A 786 -33.45 4.48 -3.78
CA VAL A 786 -32.23 3.65 -3.81
C VAL A 786 -31.69 3.46 -5.22
N GLY A 787 -32.53 3.05 -6.18
CA GLY A 787 -32.10 2.83 -7.57
C GLY A 787 -31.69 4.11 -8.30
N LYS A 788 -32.28 5.27 -7.94
CA LYS A 788 -31.97 6.58 -8.55
C LYS A 788 -30.61 7.13 -8.09
N MET A 789 -30.13 6.68 -6.93
CA MET A 789 -28.86 7.11 -6.33
C MET A 789 -27.64 6.33 -6.83
N LEU A 790 -27.86 5.19 -7.51
CA LEU A 790 -26.78 4.40 -8.09
C LEU A 790 -26.16 5.13 -9.29
N LYS A 791 -24.83 5.28 -9.27
CA LYS A 791 -24.03 5.87 -10.38
C LYS A 791 -23.70 4.87 -11.48
N GLY A 792 -24.01 3.59 -11.27
CA GLY A 792 -23.77 2.50 -12.21
C GLY A 792 -24.79 1.37 -12.03
N PRO A 793 -24.67 0.28 -12.82
CA PRO A 793 -25.51 -0.90 -12.67
C PRO A 793 -25.43 -1.52 -11.28
N VAL A 794 -26.47 -2.26 -10.91
CA VAL A 794 -26.49 -3.06 -9.68
C VAL A 794 -25.43 -4.17 -9.78
N ALA A 795 -24.67 -4.37 -8.70
CA ALA A 795 -23.67 -5.42 -8.65
C ALA A 795 -24.26 -6.81 -8.88
N HIS A 796 -23.50 -7.69 -9.51
CA HIS A 796 -23.98 -9.03 -9.84
C HIS A 796 -24.10 -9.91 -8.60
N THR A 797 -25.08 -10.80 -8.60
CA THR A 797 -25.30 -11.79 -7.55
C THR A 797 -24.63 -13.11 -7.92
N GLY A 798 -23.77 -13.61 -7.04
CA GLY A 798 -23.15 -14.94 -7.16
C GLY A 798 -22.41 -15.20 -8.48
N PHE A 799 -22.24 -16.48 -8.81
CA PHE A 799 -21.64 -16.91 -10.07
C PHE A 799 -22.61 -16.70 -11.25
N ARG A 800 -22.95 -15.46 -11.59
CA ARG A 800 -23.58 -15.18 -12.88
C ARG A 800 -22.49 -15.03 -13.93
N ARG A 801 -22.37 -16.07 -14.76
CA ARG A 801 -21.56 -16.03 -15.99
C ARG A 801 -22.15 -14.97 -16.91
N LEU A 802 -21.39 -13.91 -17.15
CA LEU A 802 -21.68 -12.94 -18.18
C LEU A 802 -20.96 -13.39 -19.45
N LEU A 803 -21.73 -13.55 -20.52
CA LEU A 803 -21.24 -13.37 -21.89
C LEU A 803 -21.05 -11.88 -22.15
#